data_AF-A0A6M2DPU0-F1
#
_entry.id   AF-A0A6M2DPU0-F1
#
_cell.length_a   1.000
_cell.length_b   1.000
_cell.length_c   1.000
_cell.angle_alpha   90.00
_cell.angle_beta   90.00
_cell.angle_gamma   90.00
#
_symmetry.space_group_name_H-M   'P 1'
#
loop_
_entity.id
_entity.type
_entity.pdbx_description
1 polymer ?
#
loop_
_entity_poly.entity_id
_entity_poly.type
_entity_poly.pdbx_seq_one_letter_code
_entity_poly.pdbx_strand_id
1 'polypeptide(L)'
;RTTTQYEKQSEMMKAEFKRETEIIKQKLSEALEKLETRESIALSQDSLSKENSRLKIEFSSKQADLEAQLEICSKQNAEIEDLKAKIKQVETELQFKSIEITAKDTEKESLETNLKKELDDSKILVQHLQKSVDDKSTEIDTFKKQTVDLEDQINYHKKLVEELKSELVNRDSAIESQYISMKSVEHSLKEELDNKCAEFAASQLTYEKNFADLKTAFSNLENEKQQSLEELQLKLDAERTSFKINADVLEKTISSLEENLRMKDLECSQVSESFQKKLDESCQQKDNLQKLVQGLETTVKEVNEKLVNLEKELSEKEQAQGKLELERDDLMRKQEALQDKINDLDAAKINLEKNMEELLSKTYDSNSELMKMASDLKIKDQELTSAKEALAQNKINYESSKQQLLQELGLKSAEWEKKISHMEGQLKELEQNRLDLSQTVENQKTDFVNQKLLLEQKLKEIHKGKQEVSEFVMKIEALEKENQRLIEESKQKHDELDKKAQNLLKLEEELQSSKKVIESLEKSCNDFKEMHKVDEDKTNDLQKKLDITKAEAVQLKQQIELLHANSSKESQDLTQQLVSKDTLINELRKTAADNESQQTAELNKLTIELKEKQSQCDKLLNTIQEKDKQLEQIQTESKLNLDNLTNELEKNKISNCELDQNLQAALRKLEDSKSVSDGQLAHLNNEIQRLSAENEFAKKVDQEKTEQLKNLQLELTNNKSKVESLQLLNASMQKNMPDVDSIQKKMEEKDKAISELRQKFVTATERVAMLIAEKESNVPKVASLEFSVEKLKKELLEKTGAHHNRISELLDKVKASESSMQKASELKDLEIQKLENEVQKLTMDKLNMELEIAQLRSDESASETSEPMANNNNVKSKDKLFLESQVQFLNSIIADMKQKEYVLQTKVDALEGGNFNPEFNIKIKKEPAPRLYCDICEEFDAHDTEDCPRQNTDSPTKPQTRVVPPPRPYCEICEVFGHESENCDAE
;
A
#
# COMPACT_ATOMS: atom_id res chain seq x y z
N ARG A 1 196.67 98.42 97.36
CA ARG A 1 195.84 99.65 97.19
C ARG A 1 195.75 99.92 95.69
N THR A 2 194.67 100.57 95.25
CA THR A 2 194.11 100.58 93.87
C THR A 2 193.58 99.22 93.38
N THR A 3 192.39 99.32 92.76
CA THR A 3 191.56 98.31 92.05
C THR A 3 190.48 97.55 92.83
N THR A 4 190.28 97.85 94.11
CA THR A 4 189.05 97.56 94.91
C THR A 4 187.81 98.37 94.45
N GLN A 5 187.76 98.75 93.17
CA GLN A 5 186.78 99.64 92.56
C GLN A 5 186.08 98.99 91.35
N TYR A 6 186.73 98.02 90.68
CA TYR A 6 186.09 97.21 89.64
C TYR A 6 185.07 96.21 90.22
N GLU A 7 185.31 95.71 91.44
CA GLU A 7 184.40 94.80 92.15
C GLU A 7 183.01 95.42 92.35
N LYS A 8 182.92 96.73 92.67
CA LYS A 8 181.64 97.42 92.89
C LYS A 8 180.83 97.69 91.62
N GLN A 9 181.45 97.86 90.44
CA GLN A 9 180.70 98.04 89.19
C GLN A 9 180.14 96.72 88.65
N SER A 10 180.85 95.59 88.83
CA SER A 10 180.39 94.28 88.37
C SER A 10 179.17 93.77 89.14
N GLU A 11 179.06 94.06 90.45
CA GLU A 11 177.90 93.65 91.24
C GLU A 11 176.62 94.43 90.91
N MET A 12 176.69 95.75 90.66
CA MET A 12 175.52 96.52 90.22
C MET A 12 174.92 95.98 88.92
N MET A 13 175.77 95.74 87.92
CA MET A 13 175.31 95.31 86.59
C MET A 13 174.62 93.93 86.62
N LYS A 14 175.05 93.04 87.53
CA LYS A 14 174.38 91.75 87.78
C LYS A 14 173.06 91.89 88.55
N ALA A 15 172.93 92.89 89.42
CA ALA A 15 171.69 93.16 90.14
C ALA A 15 170.60 93.71 89.21
N GLU A 16 170.94 94.54 88.22
CA GLU A 16 170.01 95.02 87.19
C GLU A 16 169.51 93.87 86.29
N PHE A 17 170.40 93.02 85.78
CA PHE A 17 170.04 91.88 84.94
C PHE A 17 169.06 90.91 85.63
N LYS A 18 169.22 90.71 86.94
CA LYS A 18 168.32 89.90 87.75
C LYS A 18 166.92 90.53 87.87
N ARG A 19 166.83 91.86 87.87
CA ARG A 19 165.57 92.62 87.94
C ARG A 19 164.76 92.52 86.64
N GLU A 20 165.41 92.65 85.48
CA GLU A 20 164.76 92.50 84.18
C GLU A 20 164.24 91.06 83.96
N THR A 21 164.99 90.05 84.41
CA THR A 21 164.61 88.65 84.29
C THR A 21 163.29 88.33 85.02
N GLU A 22 163.08 88.88 86.23
CA GLU A 22 161.85 88.63 87.00
C GLU A 22 160.62 89.34 86.38
N ILE A 23 160.80 90.51 85.75
CA ILE A 23 159.73 91.21 85.00
C ILE A 23 159.26 90.37 83.79
N ILE A 24 160.18 89.70 83.09
CA ILE A 24 159.85 88.82 81.95
C ILE A 24 159.03 87.61 82.42
N LYS A 25 159.41 86.98 83.55
CA LYS A 25 158.61 85.88 84.15
C LYS A 25 157.19 86.32 84.50
N GLN A 26 157.03 87.49 85.11
CA GLN A 26 155.71 87.96 85.53
C GLN A 26 154.76 88.15 84.33
N LYS A 27 155.26 88.75 83.23
CA LYS A 27 154.51 88.88 81.98
C LYS A 27 154.20 87.54 81.30
N LEU A 28 155.04 86.52 81.46
CA LEU A 28 154.78 85.18 80.93
C LEU A 28 153.66 84.46 81.70
N SER A 29 153.59 84.67 83.02
CA SER A 29 152.53 84.10 83.87
C SER A 29 151.15 84.65 83.52
N GLU A 30 151.02 85.97 83.34
CA GLU A 30 149.76 86.63 82.95
C GLU A 30 149.26 86.23 81.55
N ALA A 31 150.15 85.74 80.68
CA ALA A 31 149.79 85.25 79.35
C ALA A 31 149.24 83.81 79.36
N LEU A 32 149.72 82.96 80.28
CA LEU A 32 149.23 81.58 80.43
C LEU A 32 147.84 81.54 81.07
N GLU A 33 147.59 82.35 82.09
CA GLU A 33 146.31 82.40 82.82
C GLU A 33 145.11 82.80 81.92
N LYS A 34 145.36 83.52 80.82
CA LYS A 34 144.34 83.91 79.83
C LYS A 34 144.02 82.83 78.78
N LEU A 35 144.76 81.73 78.72
CA LEU A 35 144.53 80.62 77.79
C LEU A 35 143.79 79.43 78.43
N GLU A 36 143.54 79.45 79.74
CA GLU A 36 143.01 78.29 80.49
C GLU A 36 141.47 78.27 80.69
N THR A 37 140.71 79.18 80.07
CA THR A 37 139.23 79.17 80.14
C THR A 37 138.58 78.23 79.12
N ARG A 38 138.92 76.94 79.20
CA ARG A 38 138.38 75.86 78.33
C ARG A 38 136.91 75.46 78.62
N GLU A 39 136.30 76.03 79.65
CA GLU A 39 135.02 75.57 80.21
C GLU A 39 133.79 75.88 79.34
N SER A 40 133.86 76.91 78.48
CA SER A 40 132.72 77.33 77.63
C SER A 40 132.38 76.35 76.48
N ILE A 41 133.29 75.47 76.08
CA ILE A 41 133.07 74.57 74.93
C ILE A 41 132.35 73.28 75.36
N ALA A 42 132.69 72.74 76.54
CA ALA A 42 132.12 71.49 77.05
C ALA A 42 130.60 71.60 77.34
N LEU A 43 130.17 72.72 77.93
CA LEU A 43 128.75 72.97 78.23
C LEU A 43 127.88 73.05 76.96
N SER A 44 128.43 73.56 75.85
CA SER A 44 127.71 73.65 74.57
C SER A 44 127.55 72.27 73.91
N GLN A 45 128.57 71.40 73.97
CA GLN A 45 128.49 70.04 73.43
C GLN A 45 127.48 69.16 74.20
N ASP A 46 127.43 69.24 75.53
CA ASP A 46 126.51 68.45 76.34
C ASP A 46 125.03 68.88 76.11
N SER A 47 124.79 70.17 75.94
CA SER A 47 123.46 70.70 75.57
C SER A 47 122.99 70.17 74.20
N LEU A 48 123.85 70.27 73.17
CA LEU A 48 123.54 69.77 71.82
C LEU A 48 123.35 68.24 71.76
N SER A 49 124.07 67.49 72.60
CA SER A 49 123.91 66.03 72.73
C SER A 49 122.53 65.66 73.30
N LYS A 50 122.07 66.37 74.33
CA LYS A 50 120.75 66.19 74.94
C LYS A 50 119.62 66.60 74.00
N GLU A 51 119.78 67.70 73.26
CA GLU A 51 118.82 68.15 72.24
C GLU A 51 118.66 67.10 71.12
N ASN A 52 119.77 66.58 70.57
CA ASN A 52 119.75 65.50 69.58
C ASN A 52 119.11 64.22 70.11
N SER A 53 119.40 63.84 71.36
CA SER A 53 118.81 62.66 71.99
C SER A 53 117.29 62.80 72.13
N ARG A 54 116.82 63.99 72.53
CA ARG A 54 115.39 64.32 72.62
C ARG A 54 114.70 64.28 71.25
N LEU A 55 115.28 64.95 70.23
CA LEU A 55 114.74 64.96 68.87
C LEU A 55 114.67 63.55 68.26
N LYS A 56 115.66 62.69 68.55
CA LYS A 56 115.68 61.30 68.06
C LYS A 56 114.59 60.44 68.70
N ILE A 57 114.30 60.64 69.99
CA ILE A 57 113.17 59.99 70.68
C ILE A 57 111.84 60.52 70.12
N GLU A 58 111.71 61.83 69.91
CA GLU A 58 110.48 62.43 69.37
C GLU A 58 110.21 62.02 67.92
N PHE A 59 111.25 61.89 67.09
CA PHE A 59 111.14 61.34 65.74
C PHE A 59 110.75 59.85 65.77
N SER A 60 111.35 59.05 66.64
CA SER A 60 110.99 57.63 66.81
C SER A 60 109.55 57.44 67.30
N SER A 61 109.06 58.35 68.16
CA SER A 61 107.65 58.35 68.58
C SER A 61 106.73 58.68 67.40
N LYS A 62 107.01 59.76 66.67
CA LYS A 62 106.21 60.15 65.49
C LYS A 62 106.24 59.11 64.37
N GLN A 63 107.35 58.39 64.20
CA GLN A 63 107.44 57.27 63.28
C GLN A 63 106.55 56.11 63.72
N ALA A 64 106.60 55.72 65.00
CA ALA A 64 105.71 54.68 65.55
C ALA A 64 104.22 55.07 65.46
N ASP A 65 103.89 56.34 65.71
CA ASP A 65 102.53 56.87 65.55
C ASP A 65 102.04 56.80 64.09
N LEU A 66 102.92 57.10 63.13
CA LEU A 66 102.65 56.99 61.69
C LEU A 66 102.49 55.53 61.24
N GLU A 67 103.36 54.63 61.70
CA GLU A 67 103.28 53.19 61.41
C GLU A 67 101.98 52.59 61.97
N ALA A 68 101.59 52.98 63.19
CA ALA A 68 100.30 52.59 63.79
C ALA A 68 99.09 53.12 63.01
N GLN A 69 99.13 54.37 62.54
CA GLN A 69 98.07 54.93 61.68
C GLN A 69 97.98 54.19 60.33
N LEU A 70 99.12 53.80 59.75
CA LEU A 70 99.17 53.06 58.49
C LEU A 70 98.59 51.64 58.66
N GLU A 71 98.84 50.98 59.79
CA GLU A 71 98.24 49.68 60.14
C GLU A 71 96.73 49.80 60.43
N ILE A 72 96.26 50.89 61.03
CA ILE A 72 94.83 51.18 61.18
C ILE A 72 94.17 51.37 59.80
N CYS A 73 94.78 52.15 58.92
CA CYS A 73 94.29 52.34 57.56
C CYS A 73 94.26 51.03 56.75
N SER A 74 95.25 50.14 56.91
CA SER A 74 95.25 48.84 56.20
C SER A 74 94.13 47.92 56.69
N LYS A 75 93.84 47.91 58.00
CA LYS A 75 92.70 47.17 58.59
C LYS A 75 91.37 47.72 58.11
N GLN A 76 91.18 49.03 58.12
CA GLN A 76 89.98 49.69 57.58
C GLN A 76 89.79 49.39 56.09
N ASN A 77 90.87 49.36 55.30
CA ASN A 77 90.78 49.05 53.88
C ASN A 77 90.42 47.56 53.63
N ALA A 78 90.88 46.64 54.48
CA ALA A 78 90.47 45.24 54.44
C ALA A 78 88.99 45.05 54.82
N GLU A 79 88.50 45.77 55.83
CA GLU A 79 87.06 45.80 56.19
C GLU A 79 86.20 46.37 55.05
N ILE A 80 86.68 47.40 54.35
CA ILE A 80 85.99 47.97 53.18
C ILE A 80 85.90 46.95 52.03
N GLU A 81 86.94 46.17 51.75
CA GLU A 81 86.88 45.13 50.71
C GLU A 81 85.96 43.95 51.09
N ASP A 82 85.93 43.53 52.36
CA ASP A 82 84.97 42.52 52.85
C ASP A 82 83.51 43.03 52.76
N LEU A 83 83.26 44.31 53.09
CA LEU A 83 81.95 44.93 52.91
C LEU A 83 81.56 45.03 51.43
N LYS A 84 82.48 45.37 50.51
CA LYS A 84 82.23 45.35 49.06
C LYS A 84 81.88 43.95 48.56
N ALA A 85 82.59 42.91 49.03
CA ALA A 85 82.29 41.53 48.69
C ALA A 85 80.88 41.11 49.13
N LYS A 86 80.48 41.49 50.36
CA LYS A 86 79.13 41.24 50.90
C LYS A 86 78.04 42.01 50.15
N ILE A 87 78.27 43.29 49.80
CA ILE A 87 77.34 44.08 48.98
C ILE A 87 77.13 43.38 47.62
N LYS A 88 78.22 42.98 46.95
CA LYS A 88 78.17 42.30 45.66
C LYS A 88 77.44 40.95 45.73
N GLN A 89 77.57 40.21 46.82
CA GLN A 89 76.77 39.00 47.05
C GLN A 89 75.27 39.32 47.14
N VAL A 90 74.89 40.31 47.96
CA VAL A 90 73.48 40.75 48.12
C VAL A 90 72.89 41.26 46.80
N GLU A 91 73.68 41.98 45.99
CA GLU A 91 73.28 42.40 44.64
C GLU A 91 72.96 41.20 43.73
N THR A 92 73.79 40.14 43.76
CA THR A 92 73.51 38.92 42.97
C THR A 92 72.29 38.14 43.47
N GLU A 93 72.06 38.08 44.79
CA GLU A 93 70.86 37.46 45.38
C GLU A 93 69.58 38.25 45.04
N LEU A 94 69.65 39.59 45.00
CA LEU A 94 68.55 40.44 44.58
C LEU A 94 68.25 40.30 43.08
N GLN A 95 69.28 40.22 42.22
CA GLN A 95 69.10 39.95 40.79
C GLN A 95 68.42 38.60 40.55
N PHE A 96 68.85 37.54 41.25
CA PHE A 96 68.23 36.22 41.14
C PHE A 96 66.75 36.24 41.57
N LYS A 97 66.43 36.88 42.70
CA LYS A 97 65.03 37.05 43.14
C LYS A 97 64.20 37.90 42.20
N SER A 98 64.77 38.93 41.58
CA SER A 98 64.09 39.72 40.56
C SER A 98 63.70 38.87 39.35
N ILE A 99 64.58 37.97 38.90
CA ILE A 99 64.29 37.04 37.80
C ILE A 99 63.18 36.05 38.21
N GLU A 100 63.25 35.48 39.42
CA GLU A 100 62.23 34.56 39.93
C GLU A 100 60.83 35.22 40.03
N ILE A 101 60.77 36.49 40.45
CA ILE A 101 59.53 37.27 40.48
C ILE A 101 58.99 37.47 39.06
N THR A 102 59.82 37.93 38.11
CA THR A 102 59.37 38.13 36.72
C THR A 102 58.87 36.83 36.06
N ALA A 103 59.47 35.68 36.37
CA ALA A 103 59.01 34.39 35.88
C ALA A 103 57.60 34.06 36.41
N LYS A 104 57.34 34.28 37.71
CA LYS A 104 56.02 34.05 38.31
C LYS A 104 54.96 35.03 37.83
N ASP A 105 55.33 36.28 37.54
CA ASP A 105 54.42 37.24 36.92
C ASP A 105 54.04 36.80 35.50
N THR A 106 54.98 36.31 34.68
CA THR A 106 54.64 35.75 33.36
C THR A 106 53.80 34.48 33.42
N GLU A 107 54.03 33.61 34.40
CA GLU A 107 53.20 32.42 34.64
C GLU A 107 51.77 32.81 35.03
N LYS A 108 51.63 33.82 35.91
CA LYS A 108 50.34 34.41 36.30
C LYS A 108 49.59 35.02 35.11
N GLU A 109 50.25 35.79 34.25
CA GLU A 109 49.63 36.34 33.03
C GLU A 109 49.15 35.24 32.07
N SER A 110 49.89 34.12 31.96
CA SER A 110 49.45 32.95 31.17
C SER A 110 48.21 32.26 31.76
N LEU A 111 48.09 32.19 33.09
CA LEU A 111 46.94 31.62 33.78
C LEU A 111 45.71 32.55 33.67
N GLU A 112 45.89 33.86 33.83
CA GLU A 112 44.80 34.83 33.67
C GLU A 112 44.27 34.88 32.24
N THR A 113 45.13 34.74 31.23
CA THR A 113 44.70 34.68 29.82
C THR A 113 43.96 33.38 29.49
N ASN A 114 44.42 32.24 30.00
CA ASN A 114 43.72 30.95 29.85
C ASN A 114 42.34 30.96 30.54
N LEU A 115 42.25 31.39 31.80
CA LEU A 115 40.97 31.51 32.54
C LEU A 115 39.98 32.45 31.85
N LYS A 116 40.47 33.53 31.25
CA LYS A 116 39.62 34.48 30.52
C LYS A 116 39.07 33.87 29.23
N LYS A 117 39.88 33.04 28.54
CA LYS A 117 39.43 32.28 27.38
C LYS A 117 38.36 31.24 27.76
N GLU A 118 38.60 30.41 28.78
CA GLU A 118 37.62 29.42 29.27
C GLU A 118 36.29 30.09 29.70
N LEU A 119 36.37 31.29 30.28
CA LEU A 119 35.19 32.08 30.66
C LEU A 119 34.40 32.58 29.44
N ASP A 120 35.06 32.99 28.37
CA ASP A 120 34.38 33.44 27.14
C ASP A 120 33.85 32.25 26.32
N ASP A 121 34.58 31.14 26.23
CA ASP A 121 34.11 29.87 25.65
C ASP A 121 32.85 29.38 26.40
N SER A 122 32.83 29.48 27.73
CA SER A 122 31.67 29.15 28.56
C SER A 122 30.45 30.06 28.30
N LYS A 123 30.66 31.36 28.01
CA LYS A 123 29.55 32.28 27.65
C LYS A 123 28.95 31.93 26.30
N ILE A 124 29.78 31.57 25.32
CA ILE A 124 29.32 31.14 23.98
C ILE A 124 28.44 29.89 24.12
N LEU A 125 28.88 28.90 24.92
CA LEU A 125 28.09 27.71 25.19
C LEU A 125 26.74 28.03 25.86
N VAL A 126 26.72 28.96 26.83
CA VAL A 126 25.46 29.41 27.47
C VAL A 126 24.53 30.12 26.48
N GLN A 127 25.04 30.96 25.59
CA GLN A 127 24.23 31.63 24.55
C GLN A 127 23.65 30.61 23.55
N HIS A 128 24.43 29.63 23.14
CA HIS A 128 24.01 28.55 22.25
C HIS A 128 22.96 27.64 22.91
N LEU A 129 23.10 27.34 24.20
CA LEU A 129 22.09 26.59 24.95
C LEU A 129 20.79 27.40 25.12
N GLN A 130 20.90 28.71 25.38
CA GLN A 130 19.73 29.60 25.44
C GLN A 130 18.99 29.63 24.10
N LYS A 131 19.72 29.75 22.97
CA LYS A 131 19.10 29.64 21.64
C LYS A 131 18.32 28.33 21.49
N SER A 132 18.96 27.20 21.78
CA SER A 132 18.32 25.89 21.60
C SER A 132 17.06 25.73 22.46
N VAL A 133 17.00 26.39 23.63
CA VAL A 133 15.80 26.46 24.47
C VAL A 133 14.72 27.36 23.84
N ASP A 134 15.10 28.51 23.28
CA ASP A 134 14.17 29.44 22.62
C ASP A 134 13.59 28.82 21.33
N ASP A 135 14.42 28.23 20.47
CA ASP A 135 14.04 27.39 19.32
C ASP A 135 12.99 26.35 19.72
N LYS A 136 13.28 25.54 20.75
CA LYS A 136 12.37 24.49 21.25
C LYS A 136 11.09 25.06 21.85
N SER A 137 11.13 26.26 22.43
CA SER A 137 9.92 26.96 22.89
C SER A 137 9.02 27.34 21.71
N THR A 138 9.58 27.83 20.60
CA THR A 138 8.78 28.15 19.40
C THR A 138 8.14 26.90 18.79
N GLU A 139 8.89 25.78 18.73
CA GLU A 139 8.39 24.50 18.23
C GLU A 139 7.21 23.98 19.07
N ILE A 140 7.33 24.07 20.41
CA ILE A 140 6.25 23.76 21.35
C ILE A 140 5.03 24.64 21.13
N ASP A 141 5.20 25.94 20.87
CA ASP A 141 4.07 26.85 20.61
C ASP A 141 3.39 26.58 19.26
N THR A 142 4.12 26.14 18.22
CA THR A 142 3.49 25.60 17.00
C THR A 142 2.69 24.33 17.26
N PHE A 143 3.18 23.39 18.07
CA PHE A 143 2.41 22.19 18.43
C PHE A 143 1.17 22.50 19.26
N LYS A 144 1.22 23.46 20.20
CA LYS A 144 0.03 23.96 20.91
C LYS A 144 -1.01 24.50 19.93
N LYS A 145 -0.60 25.28 18.94
CA LYS A 145 -1.51 25.85 17.94
C LYS A 145 -2.17 24.76 17.09
N GLN A 146 -1.40 23.78 16.61
CA GLN A 146 -1.94 22.62 15.89
C GLN A 146 -2.90 21.79 16.76
N THR A 147 -2.65 21.69 18.07
CA THR A 147 -3.55 21.00 19.02
C THR A 147 -4.91 21.70 19.09
N VAL A 148 -4.92 23.04 19.18
CA VAL A 148 -6.16 23.85 19.19
C VAL A 148 -6.93 23.69 17.88
N ASP A 149 -6.25 23.78 16.73
CA ASP A 149 -6.88 23.59 15.41
C ASP A 149 -7.54 22.19 15.28
N LEU A 150 -6.93 21.15 15.86
CA LEU A 150 -7.48 19.80 15.91
C LEU A 150 -8.65 19.66 16.89
N GLU A 151 -8.62 20.33 18.05
CA GLU A 151 -9.75 20.35 18.99
C GLU A 151 -10.98 21.04 18.37
N ASP A 152 -10.79 22.13 17.62
CA ASP A 152 -11.86 22.80 16.90
C ASP A 152 -12.46 21.92 15.78
N GLN A 153 -11.64 21.19 15.02
CA GLN A 153 -12.11 20.20 14.05
C GLN A 153 -12.90 19.06 14.72
N ILE A 154 -12.41 18.53 15.85
CA ILE A 154 -13.12 17.51 16.63
C ILE A 154 -14.47 18.02 17.11
N ASN A 155 -14.55 19.27 17.58
CA ASN A 155 -15.80 19.88 18.03
C ASN A 155 -16.78 20.15 16.87
N TYR A 156 -16.28 20.56 15.70
CA TYR A 156 -17.09 20.66 14.48
C TYR A 156 -17.68 19.29 14.07
N HIS A 157 -16.86 18.24 14.03
CA HIS A 157 -17.34 16.89 13.69
C HIS A 157 -18.32 16.32 14.73
N LYS A 158 -18.11 16.57 16.04
CA LYS A 158 -19.10 16.21 17.08
C LYS A 158 -20.46 16.87 16.83
N LYS A 159 -20.47 18.16 16.45
CA LYS A 159 -21.71 18.90 16.15
C LYS A 159 -22.44 18.32 14.94
N LEU A 160 -21.71 18.02 13.87
CA LEU A 160 -22.26 17.39 12.65
C LEU A 160 -22.84 15.99 12.95
N VAL A 161 -22.17 15.19 13.78
CA VAL A 161 -22.67 13.88 14.24
C VAL A 161 -23.98 14.01 15.03
N GLU A 162 -24.11 15.04 15.88
CA GLU A 162 -25.33 15.25 16.66
C GLU A 162 -26.50 15.76 15.79
N GLU A 163 -26.21 16.61 14.81
CA GLU A 163 -27.19 17.01 13.78
C GLU A 163 -27.69 15.80 12.98
N LEU A 164 -26.79 14.94 12.48
CA LEU A 164 -27.15 13.71 11.76
C LEU A 164 -27.96 12.72 12.60
N LYS A 165 -27.65 12.55 13.89
CA LYS A 165 -28.48 11.74 14.80
C LYS A 165 -29.91 12.28 14.90
N SER A 166 -30.07 13.61 14.98
CA SER A 166 -31.38 14.24 15.08
C SER A 166 -32.22 14.03 13.82
N GLU A 167 -31.58 14.08 12.64
CA GLU A 167 -32.24 13.73 11.37
C GLU A 167 -32.64 12.25 11.33
N LEU A 168 -31.79 11.34 11.83
CA LEU A 168 -32.06 9.91 11.85
C LEU A 168 -33.29 9.58 12.71
N VAL A 169 -33.37 10.14 13.93
CA VAL A 169 -34.55 10.02 14.81
C VAL A 169 -35.83 10.55 14.15
N ASN A 170 -35.75 11.66 13.41
CA ASN A 170 -36.88 12.21 12.67
C ASN A 170 -37.32 11.29 11.50
N ARG A 171 -36.38 10.62 10.83
CA ARG A 171 -36.68 9.63 9.77
C ARG A 171 -37.30 8.37 10.33
N ASP A 172 -36.79 7.85 11.45
CA ASP A 172 -37.35 6.68 12.14
C ASP A 172 -38.80 6.97 12.58
N SER A 173 -39.06 8.15 13.15
CA SER A 173 -40.41 8.63 13.49
C SER A 173 -41.36 8.68 12.28
N ALA A 174 -40.87 9.12 11.12
CA ALA A 174 -41.67 9.16 9.89
C ALA A 174 -41.96 7.75 9.33
N ILE A 175 -41.00 6.83 9.42
CA ILE A 175 -41.15 5.43 9.00
C ILE A 175 -42.16 4.70 9.91
N GLU A 176 -42.06 4.86 11.23
CA GLU A 176 -43.02 4.32 12.20
C GLU A 176 -44.45 4.78 11.88
N SER A 177 -44.62 6.07 11.55
CA SER A 177 -45.90 6.67 11.17
C SER A 177 -46.46 6.10 9.86
N GLN A 178 -45.61 5.89 8.85
CA GLN A 178 -45.99 5.24 7.59
C GLN A 178 -46.35 3.76 7.79
N TYR A 179 -45.61 3.04 8.63
CA TYR A 179 -45.87 1.63 8.94
C TYR A 179 -47.23 1.44 9.64
N ILE A 180 -47.58 2.30 10.59
CA ILE A 180 -48.90 2.31 11.23
C ILE A 180 -50.02 2.55 10.20
N SER A 181 -49.83 3.53 9.30
CA SER A 181 -50.79 3.81 8.22
C SER A 181 -50.96 2.62 7.27
N MET A 182 -49.86 1.97 6.88
CA MET A 182 -49.86 0.81 5.99
C MET A 182 -50.58 -0.39 6.64
N LYS A 183 -50.36 -0.65 7.93
CA LYS A 183 -51.11 -1.70 8.67
C LYS A 183 -52.60 -1.43 8.78
N SER A 184 -53.02 -0.17 8.86
CA SER A 184 -54.44 0.16 8.83
C SER A 184 -55.08 -0.19 7.47
N VAL A 185 -54.35 0.00 6.37
CA VAL A 185 -54.81 -0.38 5.02
C VAL A 185 -54.80 -1.90 4.85
N GLU A 186 -53.76 -2.59 5.34
CA GLU A 186 -53.69 -4.06 5.35
C GLU A 186 -54.90 -4.67 6.06
N HIS A 187 -55.29 -4.14 7.22
CA HIS A 187 -56.46 -4.61 7.97
C HIS A 187 -57.78 -4.39 7.22
N SER A 188 -57.97 -3.22 6.60
CA SER A 188 -59.16 -2.92 5.80
C SER A 188 -59.28 -3.83 4.56
N LEU A 189 -58.17 -4.08 3.87
CA LEU A 189 -58.14 -5.00 2.72
C LEU A 189 -58.37 -6.45 3.14
N LYS A 190 -57.92 -6.83 4.34
CA LYS A 190 -58.18 -8.16 4.91
C LYS A 190 -59.67 -8.38 5.17
N GLU A 191 -60.35 -7.40 5.77
CA GLU A 191 -61.78 -7.45 6.03
C GLU A 191 -62.61 -7.47 4.72
N GLU A 192 -62.21 -6.68 3.71
CA GLU A 192 -62.86 -6.71 2.39
C GLU A 192 -62.65 -8.07 1.66
N LEU A 193 -61.46 -8.66 1.77
CA LEU A 193 -61.16 -9.98 1.21
C LEU A 193 -61.95 -11.10 1.89
N ASP A 194 -62.04 -11.09 3.22
CA ASP A 194 -62.77 -12.11 3.98
C ASP A 194 -64.29 -12.02 3.67
N ASN A 195 -64.85 -10.80 3.51
CA ASN A 195 -66.21 -10.59 3.03
C ASN A 195 -66.43 -11.12 1.60
N LYS A 196 -65.48 -10.88 0.67
CA LYS A 196 -65.56 -11.43 -0.69
C LYS A 196 -65.44 -12.96 -0.75
N CYS A 197 -64.65 -13.56 0.13
CA CYS A 197 -64.60 -15.01 0.28
C CYS A 197 -65.95 -15.59 0.75
N ALA A 198 -66.64 -14.90 1.68
CA ALA A 198 -67.98 -15.32 2.13
C ALA A 198 -69.04 -15.22 1.01
N GLU A 199 -69.04 -14.13 0.23
CA GLU A 199 -69.91 -13.98 -0.96
C GLU A 199 -69.66 -15.08 -2.00
N PHE A 200 -68.39 -15.41 -2.26
CA PHE A 200 -68.02 -16.46 -3.21
C PHE A 200 -68.45 -17.85 -2.74
N ALA A 201 -68.26 -18.17 -1.45
CA ALA A 201 -68.69 -19.45 -0.88
C ALA A 201 -70.22 -19.63 -0.94
N ALA A 202 -71.00 -18.58 -0.65
CA ALA A 202 -72.46 -18.61 -0.78
C ALA A 202 -72.90 -18.79 -2.25
N SER A 203 -72.19 -18.16 -3.19
CA SER A 203 -72.42 -18.31 -4.62
C SER A 203 -72.11 -19.73 -5.09
N GLN A 204 -70.98 -20.31 -4.65
CA GLN A 204 -70.58 -21.68 -4.99
C GLN A 204 -71.60 -22.72 -4.51
N LEU A 205 -72.08 -22.62 -3.25
CA LEU A 205 -73.14 -23.49 -2.73
C LEU A 205 -74.43 -23.41 -3.56
N THR A 206 -74.74 -22.23 -4.12
CA THR A 206 -75.89 -22.04 -5.00
C THR A 206 -75.69 -22.73 -6.36
N TYR A 207 -74.49 -22.63 -6.94
CA TYR A 207 -74.15 -23.36 -8.17
C TYR A 207 -74.12 -24.88 -7.99
N GLU A 208 -73.57 -25.39 -6.88
CA GLU A 208 -73.55 -26.82 -6.57
C GLU A 208 -74.96 -27.39 -6.43
N LYS A 209 -75.87 -26.64 -5.78
CA LYS A 209 -77.30 -27.00 -5.70
C LYS A 209 -77.95 -27.02 -7.10
N ASN A 210 -77.79 -25.96 -7.87
CA ASN A 210 -78.36 -25.87 -9.23
C ASN A 210 -77.83 -26.99 -10.14
N PHE A 211 -76.56 -27.38 -9.98
CA PHE A 211 -75.96 -28.50 -10.72
C PHE A 211 -76.54 -29.86 -10.29
N ALA A 212 -76.81 -30.06 -9.00
CA ALA A 212 -77.47 -31.27 -8.50
C ALA A 212 -78.92 -31.39 -9.03
N ASP A 213 -79.66 -30.28 -9.02
CA ASP A 213 -81.03 -30.21 -9.57
C ASP A 213 -81.02 -30.50 -11.09
N LEU A 214 -80.10 -29.88 -11.83
CA LEU A 214 -79.95 -30.11 -13.29
C LEU A 214 -79.53 -31.54 -13.62
N LYS A 215 -78.61 -32.14 -12.83
CA LYS A 215 -78.19 -33.54 -12.97
C LYS A 215 -79.34 -34.51 -12.73
N THR A 216 -80.21 -34.19 -11.78
CA THR A 216 -81.44 -34.97 -11.51
C THR A 216 -82.41 -34.86 -12.69
N ALA A 217 -82.61 -33.66 -13.25
CA ALA A 217 -83.42 -33.46 -14.45
C ALA A 217 -82.89 -34.23 -15.66
N PHE A 218 -81.57 -34.22 -15.91
CA PHE A 218 -80.95 -35.02 -16.96
C PHE A 218 -81.18 -36.54 -16.77
N SER A 219 -81.02 -37.04 -15.55
CA SER A 219 -81.27 -38.47 -15.28
C SER A 219 -82.73 -38.88 -15.53
N ASN A 220 -83.69 -38.00 -15.28
CA ASN A 220 -85.10 -38.26 -15.57
C ASN A 220 -85.37 -38.27 -17.09
N LEU A 221 -84.85 -37.27 -17.82
CA LEU A 221 -84.92 -37.21 -19.28
C LEU A 221 -84.27 -38.42 -19.97
N GLU A 222 -83.16 -38.92 -19.44
CA GLU A 222 -82.49 -40.11 -19.97
C GLU A 222 -83.31 -41.39 -19.71
N ASN A 223 -83.98 -41.49 -18.55
CA ASN A 223 -84.92 -42.59 -18.26
C ASN A 223 -86.18 -42.54 -19.16
N GLU A 224 -86.77 -41.37 -19.40
CA GLU A 224 -87.92 -41.19 -20.31
C GLU A 224 -87.56 -41.53 -21.76
N LYS A 225 -86.37 -41.12 -22.21
CA LYS A 225 -85.81 -41.50 -23.50
C LYS A 225 -85.61 -43.01 -23.61
N GLN A 226 -85.07 -43.66 -22.57
CA GLN A 226 -84.84 -45.11 -22.53
C GLN A 226 -86.17 -45.88 -22.61
N GLN A 227 -87.20 -45.49 -21.84
CA GLN A 227 -88.53 -46.08 -21.93
C GLN A 227 -89.16 -45.92 -23.32
N SER A 228 -89.05 -44.73 -23.91
CA SER A 228 -89.53 -44.48 -25.28
C SER A 228 -88.82 -45.34 -26.32
N LEU A 229 -87.53 -45.61 -26.12
CA LEU A 229 -86.72 -46.46 -27.00
C LEU A 229 -87.08 -47.95 -26.85
N GLU A 230 -87.33 -48.42 -25.62
CA GLU A 230 -87.81 -49.78 -25.35
C GLU A 230 -89.22 -50.04 -25.92
N GLU A 231 -90.13 -49.06 -25.85
CA GLU A 231 -91.43 -49.15 -26.54
C GLU A 231 -91.30 -49.24 -28.06
N LEU A 232 -90.39 -48.46 -28.66
CA LEU A 232 -90.11 -48.51 -30.09
C LEU A 232 -89.46 -49.84 -30.49
N GLN A 233 -88.56 -50.36 -29.66
CA GLN A 233 -87.92 -51.66 -29.86
C GLN A 233 -88.96 -52.79 -29.86
N LEU A 234 -89.88 -52.80 -28.89
CA LEU A 234 -90.98 -53.78 -28.81
C LEU A 234 -91.91 -53.72 -30.03
N LYS A 235 -92.24 -52.52 -30.53
CA LYS A 235 -93.03 -52.33 -31.75
C LYS A 235 -92.28 -52.86 -32.99
N LEU A 236 -90.99 -52.56 -33.10
CA LEU A 236 -90.13 -53.03 -34.21
C LEU A 236 -89.96 -54.55 -34.21
N ASP A 237 -89.80 -55.17 -33.05
CA ASP A 237 -89.65 -56.63 -32.94
C ASP A 237 -90.99 -57.36 -33.17
N ALA A 238 -92.14 -56.75 -32.84
CA ALA A 238 -93.46 -57.22 -33.27
C ALA A 238 -93.63 -57.16 -34.80
N GLU A 239 -93.20 -56.09 -35.46
CA GLU A 239 -93.20 -56.03 -36.93
C GLU A 239 -92.25 -57.06 -37.54
N ARG A 240 -91.01 -57.17 -37.04
CA ARG A 240 -90.01 -58.16 -37.51
C ARG A 240 -90.48 -59.60 -37.38
N THR A 241 -91.17 -59.95 -36.28
CA THR A 241 -91.74 -61.29 -36.13
C THR A 241 -92.86 -61.54 -37.14
N SER A 242 -93.70 -60.53 -37.45
CA SER A 242 -94.70 -60.64 -38.52
C SER A 242 -94.06 -60.80 -39.92
N PHE A 243 -93.00 -60.03 -40.22
CA PHE A 243 -92.24 -60.18 -41.46
C PHE A 243 -91.54 -61.53 -41.56
N LYS A 244 -91.02 -62.05 -40.45
CA LYS A 244 -90.38 -63.37 -40.43
C LYS A 244 -91.38 -64.50 -40.67
N ILE A 245 -92.58 -64.45 -40.09
CA ILE A 245 -93.66 -65.41 -40.40
C ILE A 245 -94.00 -65.38 -41.90
N ASN A 246 -94.08 -64.19 -42.50
CA ASN A 246 -94.33 -64.05 -43.94
C ASN A 246 -93.14 -64.55 -44.80
N ALA A 247 -91.90 -64.33 -44.35
CA ALA A 247 -90.69 -64.83 -45.00
C ALA A 247 -90.60 -66.36 -44.95
N ASP A 248 -90.86 -66.99 -43.79
CA ASP A 248 -90.87 -68.45 -43.63
C ASP A 248 -91.95 -69.13 -44.51
N VAL A 249 -93.06 -68.43 -44.81
CA VAL A 249 -94.08 -68.87 -45.77
C VAL A 249 -93.57 -68.77 -47.21
N LEU A 250 -92.91 -67.67 -47.56
CA LEU A 250 -92.30 -67.47 -48.89
C LEU A 250 -91.15 -68.45 -49.15
N GLU A 251 -90.29 -68.70 -48.16
CA GLU A 251 -89.16 -69.62 -48.24
C GLU A 251 -89.65 -71.06 -48.47
N LYS A 252 -90.71 -71.51 -47.78
CA LYS A 252 -91.36 -72.80 -48.08
C LYS A 252 -91.90 -72.89 -49.52
N THR A 253 -92.45 -71.81 -50.07
CA THR A 253 -92.87 -71.81 -51.48
C THR A 253 -91.68 -71.78 -52.44
N ILE A 254 -90.60 -71.08 -52.13
CA ILE A 254 -89.36 -71.06 -52.93
C ILE A 254 -88.70 -72.45 -52.92
N SER A 255 -88.53 -73.10 -51.77
CA SER A 255 -87.98 -74.46 -51.70
C SER A 255 -88.79 -75.45 -52.56
N SER A 256 -90.12 -75.30 -52.61
CA SER A 256 -90.97 -76.14 -53.48
C SER A 256 -90.74 -75.89 -54.97
N LEU A 257 -90.29 -74.70 -55.37
CA LEU A 257 -89.95 -74.36 -56.75
C LEU A 257 -88.50 -74.74 -57.09
N GLU A 258 -87.57 -74.61 -56.15
CA GLU A 258 -86.16 -75.00 -56.32
C GLU A 258 -85.99 -76.52 -56.47
N GLU A 259 -86.76 -77.33 -55.74
CA GLU A 259 -86.80 -78.80 -55.92
C GLU A 259 -87.22 -79.16 -57.36
N ASN A 260 -88.20 -78.44 -57.93
CA ASN A 260 -88.64 -78.61 -59.32
C ASN A 260 -87.57 -78.17 -60.35
N LEU A 261 -86.80 -77.12 -60.07
CA LEU A 261 -85.70 -76.66 -60.93
C LEU A 261 -84.47 -77.58 -60.86
N ARG A 262 -84.11 -78.08 -59.67
CA ARG A 262 -82.97 -79.00 -59.48
C ARG A 262 -83.12 -80.30 -60.26
N MET A 263 -84.36 -80.79 -60.40
CA MET A 263 -84.68 -81.92 -61.27
C MET A 263 -84.44 -81.64 -62.76
N LYS A 264 -84.44 -80.38 -63.20
CA LYS A 264 -84.15 -79.96 -64.59
C LYS A 264 -82.66 -79.72 -64.85
N ASP A 265 -81.91 -79.15 -63.91
CA ASP A 265 -80.47 -78.92 -64.10
C ASP A 265 -79.63 -80.21 -64.11
N LEU A 266 -80.11 -81.28 -63.46
CA LEU A 266 -79.47 -82.60 -63.50
C LEU A 266 -79.50 -83.23 -64.91
N GLU A 267 -80.54 -82.93 -65.71
CA GLU A 267 -80.62 -83.34 -67.11
C GLU A 267 -79.65 -82.54 -68.01
N CYS A 268 -79.30 -81.31 -67.62
CA CYS A 268 -78.46 -80.41 -68.41
C CYS A 268 -76.95 -80.68 -68.22
N SER A 269 -76.52 -81.00 -66.99
CA SER A 269 -75.09 -81.17 -66.67
C SER A 269 -74.41 -82.34 -67.38
N GLN A 270 -75.14 -83.40 -67.74
CA GLN A 270 -74.59 -84.57 -68.45
C GLN A 270 -74.06 -84.25 -69.86
N VAL A 271 -74.41 -83.10 -70.44
CA VAL A 271 -74.00 -82.71 -71.80
C VAL A 271 -72.64 -81.98 -71.79
N SER A 272 -72.33 -81.21 -70.75
CA SER A 272 -71.19 -80.28 -70.68
C SER A 272 -69.83 -80.99 -70.55
N GLU A 273 -69.78 -82.10 -69.82
CA GLU A 273 -68.54 -82.82 -69.47
C GLU A 273 -67.79 -83.40 -70.71
N SER A 274 -68.48 -83.47 -71.85
CA SER A 274 -67.93 -83.95 -73.12
C SER A 274 -66.96 -82.98 -73.82
N PHE A 275 -67.03 -81.67 -73.52
CA PHE A 275 -66.29 -80.64 -74.28
C PHE A 275 -64.92 -80.26 -73.72
N GLN A 276 -64.69 -80.36 -72.40
CA GLN A 276 -63.50 -79.81 -71.75
C GLN A 276 -62.18 -80.50 -72.17
N LYS A 277 -62.26 -81.76 -72.65
CA LYS A 277 -61.09 -82.63 -72.87
C LYS A 277 -60.24 -82.32 -74.12
N LYS A 278 -60.53 -81.23 -74.84
CA LYS A 278 -59.85 -80.83 -76.10
C LYS A 278 -59.00 -79.56 -76.01
N LEU A 279 -58.93 -78.88 -74.86
CA LEU A 279 -58.32 -77.55 -74.77
C LEU A 279 -56.83 -77.55 -74.34
N ASP A 280 -56.35 -78.63 -73.70
CA ASP A 280 -55.07 -78.63 -72.98
C ASP A 280 -53.81 -78.74 -73.88
N GLU A 281 -53.95 -79.02 -75.18
CA GLU A 281 -52.82 -79.24 -76.10
C GLU A 281 -52.05 -77.96 -76.48
N SER A 282 -52.57 -76.75 -76.15
CA SER A 282 -52.04 -75.48 -76.67
C SER A 282 -50.87 -74.86 -75.87
N CYS A 283 -50.40 -75.45 -74.77
CA CYS A 283 -49.53 -74.78 -73.78
C CYS A 283 -48.00 -74.82 -74.02
N GLN A 284 -47.48 -75.44 -75.08
CA GLN A 284 -46.03 -75.74 -75.19
C GLN A 284 -45.13 -74.68 -75.87
N GLN A 285 -45.65 -73.55 -76.37
CA GLN A 285 -44.85 -72.61 -77.18
C GLN A 285 -44.10 -71.47 -76.44
N LYS A 286 -44.20 -71.36 -75.10
CA LYS A 286 -43.75 -70.16 -74.37
C LYS A 286 -42.26 -70.13 -73.96
N ASP A 287 -41.58 -71.28 -73.89
CA ASP A 287 -40.27 -71.42 -73.22
C ASP A 287 -39.03 -70.88 -73.99
N ASN A 288 -39.16 -70.46 -75.25
CA ASN A 288 -37.99 -70.20 -76.10
C ASN A 288 -37.37 -68.79 -75.99
N LEU A 289 -37.93 -67.85 -75.21
CA LEU A 289 -37.47 -66.45 -75.17
C LEU A 289 -36.44 -66.12 -74.06
N GLN A 290 -36.09 -67.05 -73.18
CA GLN A 290 -35.31 -66.77 -71.96
C GLN A 290 -33.76 -66.76 -72.14
N LYS A 291 -33.23 -67.01 -73.35
CA LYS A 291 -31.78 -67.24 -73.57
C LYS A 291 -30.96 -66.05 -74.11
N LEU A 292 -31.56 -64.89 -74.40
CA LEU A 292 -30.86 -63.81 -75.11
C LEU A 292 -30.21 -62.74 -74.21
N VAL A 293 -30.52 -62.70 -72.90
CA VAL A 293 -30.19 -61.56 -72.02
C VAL A 293 -28.79 -61.64 -71.39
N GLN A 294 -28.17 -62.82 -71.28
CA GLN A 294 -26.90 -63.04 -70.56
C GLN A 294 -25.61 -62.60 -71.30
N GLY A 295 -25.72 -61.95 -72.46
CA GLY A 295 -24.57 -61.69 -73.36
C GLY A 295 -23.81 -60.37 -73.19
N LEU A 296 -24.30 -59.41 -72.38
CA LEU A 296 -23.82 -58.01 -72.42
C LEU A 296 -23.10 -57.51 -71.16
N GLU A 297 -22.95 -58.33 -70.12
CA GLU A 297 -22.39 -57.88 -68.82
C GLU A 297 -20.86 -58.06 -68.67
N THR A 298 -20.18 -58.66 -69.65
CA THR A 298 -18.75 -59.06 -69.51
C THR A 298 -17.73 -58.01 -69.95
N THR A 299 -18.09 -57.02 -70.77
CA THR A 299 -17.12 -56.08 -71.40
C THR A 299 -16.69 -54.90 -70.51
N VAL A 300 -17.25 -54.74 -69.31
CA VAL A 300 -16.95 -53.60 -68.42
C VAL A 300 -15.74 -53.85 -67.50
N LYS A 301 -15.24 -55.09 -67.37
CA LYS A 301 -14.21 -55.45 -66.38
C LYS A 301 -12.74 -55.19 -66.80
N GLU A 302 -12.43 -54.97 -68.07
CA GLU A 302 -11.03 -54.98 -68.56
C GLU A 302 -10.30 -53.62 -68.51
N VAL A 303 -10.98 -52.52 -68.16
CA VAL A 303 -10.39 -51.16 -68.24
C VAL A 303 -9.58 -50.76 -67.00
N ASN A 304 -9.79 -51.43 -65.84
CA ASN A 304 -9.30 -50.93 -64.55
C ASN A 304 -7.85 -51.33 -64.18
N GLU A 305 -7.17 -52.18 -64.96
CA GLU A 305 -5.81 -52.68 -64.63
C GLU A 305 -4.66 -51.76 -65.07
N LYS A 306 -4.92 -50.65 -65.78
CA LYS A 306 -3.85 -49.82 -66.38
C LYS A 306 -3.30 -48.69 -65.50
N LEU A 307 -3.77 -48.55 -64.25
CA LEU A 307 -3.41 -47.44 -63.35
C LEU A 307 -2.17 -47.69 -62.45
N VAL A 308 -1.69 -48.93 -62.37
CA VAL A 308 -0.65 -49.36 -61.40
C VAL A 308 0.80 -49.04 -61.85
N ASN A 309 1.04 -48.64 -63.10
CA ASN A 309 2.38 -48.53 -63.67
C ASN A 309 3.11 -47.17 -63.48
N LEU A 310 2.53 -46.20 -62.75
CA LEU A 310 3.12 -44.85 -62.59
C LEU A 310 3.95 -44.64 -61.31
N GLU A 311 3.94 -45.57 -60.35
CA GLU A 311 4.71 -45.42 -59.09
C GLU A 311 6.20 -45.82 -59.21
N LYS A 312 6.64 -46.28 -60.39
CA LYS A 312 7.99 -46.81 -60.61
C LYS A 312 9.07 -45.74 -60.85
N GLU A 313 8.68 -44.51 -61.20
CA GLU A 313 9.62 -43.44 -61.59
C GLU A 313 10.28 -42.71 -60.41
N LEU A 314 9.93 -43.04 -59.15
CA LEU A 314 10.48 -42.35 -57.98
C LEU A 314 11.91 -42.80 -57.59
N SER A 315 12.34 -44.00 -58.01
CA SER A 315 13.61 -44.62 -57.60
C SER A 315 14.85 -43.98 -58.25
N GLU A 316 14.71 -43.24 -59.35
CA GLU A 316 15.84 -42.70 -60.10
C GLU A 316 16.46 -41.44 -59.46
N LYS A 317 15.81 -40.84 -58.45
CA LYS A 317 16.35 -39.64 -57.76
C LYS A 317 17.38 -39.92 -56.67
N GLU A 318 17.47 -41.14 -56.14
CA GLU A 318 18.40 -41.48 -55.06
C GLU A 318 19.88 -41.51 -55.54
N GLN A 319 20.12 -41.74 -56.83
CA GLN A 319 21.48 -41.69 -57.40
C GLN A 319 22.10 -40.28 -57.51
N ALA A 320 21.33 -39.21 -57.29
CA ALA A 320 21.85 -37.84 -57.33
C ALA A 320 22.64 -37.45 -56.07
N GLN A 321 22.41 -38.14 -54.94
CA GLN A 321 22.95 -37.76 -53.63
C GLN A 321 24.45 -38.07 -53.47
N GLY A 322 24.94 -39.16 -54.08
CA GLY A 322 26.35 -39.59 -53.97
C GLY A 322 27.39 -38.69 -54.65
N LYS A 323 26.97 -37.69 -55.45
CA LYS A 323 27.92 -36.74 -56.06
C LYS A 323 28.36 -35.61 -55.12
N LEU A 324 27.57 -35.31 -54.08
CA LEU A 324 27.87 -34.25 -53.12
C LEU A 324 28.90 -34.66 -52.06
N GLU A 325 29.10 -35.96 -51.82
CA GLU A 325 30.13 -36.45 -50.88
C GLU A 325 31.56 -36.29 -51.43
N LEU A 326 31.74 -36.35 -52.76
CA LEU A 326 33.04 -36.17 -53.40
C LEU A 326 33.57 -34.72 -53.33
N GLU A 327 32.69 -33.72 -53.40
CA GLU A 327 33.10 -32.31 -53.23
C GLU A 327 33.52 -31.97 -51.80
N ARG A 328 32.99 -32.69 -50.80
CA ARG A 328 33.37 -32.52 -49.39
C ARG A 328 34.84 -32.92 -49.15
N ASP A 329 35.27 -34.03 -49.74
CA ASP A 329 36.60 -34.59 -49.48
C ASP A 329 37.72 -33.79 -50.17
N ASP A 330 37.43 -33.11 -51.29
CA ASP A 330 38.38 -32.18 -51.92
C ASP A 330 38.47 -30.81 -51.20
N LEU A 331 37.46 -30.43 -50.40
CA LEU A 331 37.55 -29.26 -49.52
C LEU A 331 38.42 -29.53 -48.29
N MET A 332 38.37 -30.75 -47.72
CA MET A 332 39.25 -31.17 -46.61
C MET A 332 40.74 -31.05 -46.98
N ARG A 333 41.14 -31.48 -48.19
CA ARG A 333 42.54 -31.38 -48.66
C ARG A 333 43.04 -29.94 -48.78
N LYS A 334 42.15 -28.99 -49.08
CA LYS A 334 42.48 -27.55 -49.09
C LYS A 334 42.65 -26.98 -47.67
N GLN A 335 42.03 -27.60 -46.66
CA GLN A 335 42.21 -27.22 -45.26
C GLN A 335 43.57 -27.67 -44.72
N GLU A 336 44.02 -28.89 -45.04
CA GLU A 336 45.37 -29.37 -44.67
C GLU A 336 46.48 -28.48 -45.28
N ALA A 337 46.36 -28.13 -46.57
CA ALA A 337 47.33 -27.24 -47.23
C ALA A 337 47.38 -25.79 -46.68
N LEU A 338 46.37 -25.38 -45.90
CA LEU A 338 46.39 -24.12 -45.14
C LEU A 338 47.02 -24.30 -43.75
N GLN A 339 46.94 -25.50 -43.16
CA GLN A 339 47.55 -25.82 -41.87
C GLN A 339 49.09 -25.85 -41.95
N ASP A 340 49.66 -26.41 -43.02
CA ASP A 340 51.12 -26.38 -43.24
C ASP A 340 51.66 -24.94 -43.34
N LYS A 341 50.87 -24.04 -43.92
CA LYS A 341 51.18 -22.61 -44.03
C LYS A 341 51.13 -21.84 -42.70
N ILE A 342 50.42 -22.38 -41.71
CA ILE A 342 50.44 -21.86 -40.33
C ILE A 342 51.72 -22.31 -39.63
N ASN A 343 52.15 -23.56 -39.84
CA ASN A 343 53.38 -24.10 -39.26
C ASN A 343 54.63 -23.33 -39.75
N ASP A 344 54.67 -22.92 -41.02
CA ASP A 344 55.74 -22.04 -41.56
C ASP A 344 55.77 -20.64 -40.91
N LEU A 345 54.60 -20.11 -40.50
CA LEU A 345 54.51 -18.83 -39.79
C LEU A 345 54.97 -18.95 -38.33
N ASP A 346 54.72 -20.08 -37.65
CA ASP A 346 55.26 -20.34 -36.32
C ASP A 346 56.80 -20.48 -36.33
N ALA A 347 57.40 -21.01 -37.41
CA ALA A 347 58.86 -21.01 -37.57
C ALA A 347 59.44 -19.58 -37.70
N ALA A 348 58.73 -18.66 -38.36
CA ALA A 348 59.11 -17.25 -38.44
C ALA A 348 58.96 -16.52 -37.08
N LYS A 349 57.94 -16.89 -36.29
CA LYS A 349 57.71 -16.39 -34.93
C LYS A 349 58.86 -16.76 -33.98
N ILE A 350 59.36 -17.99 -34.00
CA ILE A 350 60.51 -18.44 -33.18
C ILE A 350 61.77 -17.60 -33.46
N ASN A 351 62.00 -17.19 -34.72
CA ASN A 351 63.12 -16.30 -35.05
C ASN A 351 62.93 -14.85 -34.56
N LEU A 352 61.69 -14.37 -34.43
CA LEU A 352 61.39 -13.08 -33.79
C LEU A 352 61.54 -13.15 -32.26
N GLU A 353 61.13 -14.24 -31.63
CA GLU A 353 61.32 -14.50 -30.20
C GLU A 353 62.81 -14.49 -29.83
N LYS A 354 63.68 -15.04 -30.69
CA LYS A 354 65.13 -15.04 -30.50
C LYS A 354 65.78 -13.65 -30.59
N ASN A 355 65.25 -12.76 -31.42
CA ASN A 355 65.68 -11.35 -31.45
C ASN A 355 65.16 -10.57 -30.22
N MET A 356 64.09 -11.03 -29.58
CA MET A 356 63.63 -10.53 -28.28
C MET A 356 64.59 -10.90 -27.15
N GLU A 357 65.33 -12.02 -27.29
CA GLU A 357 66.31 -12.51 -26.33
C GLU A 357 67.61 -11.68 -26.29
N GLU A 358 68.01 -11.03 -27.39
CA GLU A 358 69.09 -10.02 -27.38
C GLU A 358 68.68 -8.71 -26.68
N LEU A 359 67.40 -8.33 -26.76
CA LEU A 359 66.87 -7.24 -25.93
C LEU A 359 66.86 -7.62 -24.44
N LEU A 360 66.71 -8.91 -24.10
CA LEU A 360 66.72 -9.37 -22.70
C LEU A 360 68.07 -9.15 -21.99
N SER A 361 69.18 -9.01 -22.72
CA SER A 361 70.47 -8.62 -22.14
C SER A 361 70.53 -7.16 -21.69
N LYS A 362 69.76 -6.25 -22.31
CA LYS A 362 69.67 -4.84 -21.89
C LYS A 362 68.71 -4.65 -20.71
N THR A 363 67.78 -5.58 -20.50
CA THR A 363 66.93 -5.59 -19.31
C THR A 363 67.63 -6.00 -18.02
N TYR A 364 68.96 -6.22 -17.93
CA TYR A 364 69.54 -6.51 -16.61
C TYR A 364 69.52 -5.27 -15.68
N ASP A 365 69.91 -4.10 -16.20
CA ASP A 365 69.78 -2.83 -15.46
C ASP A 365 68.31 -2.40 -15.36
N SER A 366 67.56 -2.52 -16.47
CA SER A 366 66.12 -2.27 -16.43
C SER A 366 65.34 -3.28 -15.59
N ASN A 367 65.89 -4.43 -15.16
CA ASN A 367 65.21 -5.38 -14.27
C ASN A 367 65.24 -4.95 -12.80
N SER A 368 66.21 -4.12 -12.40
CA SER A 368 66.19 -3.47 -11.08
C SER A 368 65.12 -2.38 -11.03
N GLU A 369 65.05 -1.57 -12.09
CA GLU A 369 63.99 -0.58 -12.25
C GLU A 369 62.63 -1.21 -12.56
N LEU A 370 62.55 -2.33 -13.29
CA LEU A 370 61.31 -3.11 -13.48
C LEU A 370 60.93 -3.90 -12.24
N MET A 371 61.83 -4.29 -11.35
CA MET A 371 61.43 -4.84 -10.04
C MET A 371 60.75 -3.78 -9.17
N LYS A 372 61.28 -2.53 -9.18
CA LYS A 372 60.64 -1.39 -8.50
C LYS A 372 59.38 -0.93 -9.22
N MET A 373 59.40 -0.76 -10.54
CA MET A 373 58.22 -0.44 -11.33
C MET A 373 57.21 -1.58 -11.33
N ALA A 374 57.58 -2.84 -11.10
CA ALA A 374 56.64 -3.95 -10.91
C ALA A 374 56.14 -4.02 -9.47
N SER A 375 56.91 -3.61 -8.44
CA SER A 375 56.33 -3.41 -7.10
C SER A 375 55.38 -2.22 -7.10
N ASP A 376 55.75 -1.13 -7.76
CA ASP A 376 54.97 0.10 -7.84
C ASP A 376 53.79 -0.06 -8.81
N LEU A 377 53.92 -0.83 -9.90
CA LEU A 377 52.78 -1.27 -10.72
C LEU A 377 51.91 -2.25 -9.96
N LYS A 378 52.45 -3.14 -9.13
CA LYS A 378 51.63 -4.05 -8.31
C LYS A 378 50.89 -3.30 -7.21
N ILE A 379 51.50 -2.28 -6.60
CA ILE A 379 50.85 -1.36 -5.68
C ILE A 379 49.83 -0.50 -6.42
N LYS A 380 50.17 0.06 -7.59
CA LYS A 380 49.25 0.84 -8.45
C LYS A 380 48.10 0.00 -9.00
N ASP A 381 48.32 -1.26 -9.30
CA ASP A 381 47.30 -2.19 -9.77
C ASP A 381 46.46 -2.69 -8.59
N GLN A 382 47.00 -2.81 -7.38
CA GLN A 382 46.22 -2.97 -6.14
C GLN A 382 45.43 -1.70 -5.76
N GLU A 383 45.97 -0.50 -5.97
CA GLU A 383 45.26 0.78 -5.86
C GLU A 383 44.19 0.90 -6.94
N LEU A 384 44.45 0.40 -8.15
CA LEU A 384 43.51 0.40 -9.27
C LEU A 384 42.42 -0.66 -9.08
N THR A 385 42.72 -1.84 -8.54
CA THR A 385 41.70 -2.84 -8.18
C THR A 385 40.89 -2.35 -7.00
N SER A 386 41.49 -1.80 -5.95
CA SER A 386 40.73 -1.24 -4.82
C SER A 386 39.92 0.01 -5.22
N ALA A 387 40.40 0.84 -6.15
CA ALA A 387 39.62 1.93 -6.73
C ALA A 387 38.51 1.43 -7.68
N LYS A 388 38.73 0.35 -8.44
CA LYS A 388 37.69 -0.31 -9.26
C LYS A 388 36.67 -1.03 -8.39
N GLU A 389 37.08 -1.62 -7.27
CA GLU A 389 36.23 -2.23 -6.25
C GLU A 389 35.42 -1.15 -5.52
N ALA A 390 36.03 -0.03 -5.15
CA ALA A 390 35.32 1.12 -4.58
C ALA A 390 34.36 1.77 -5.59
N LEU A 391 34.73 1.87 -6.87
CA LEU A 391 33.85 2.33 -7.95
C LEU A 391 32.71 1.34 -8.20
N ALA A 392 32.99 0.04 -8.20
CA ALA A 392 31.98 -1.01 -8.31
C ALA A 392 31.05 -1.01 -7.09
N GLN A 393 31.58 -0.83 -5.88
CA GLN A 393 30.81 -0.73 -4.65
C GLN A 393 29.96 0.54 -4.64
N ASN A 394 30.48 1.69 -5.06
CA ASN A 394 29.69 2.92 -5.21
C ASN A 394 28.63 2.78 -6.31
N LYS A 395 28.92 2.06 -7.40
CA LYS A 395 27.93 1.76 -8.45
C LYS A 395 26.86 0.79 -7.96
N ILE A 396 27.21 -0.22 -7.17
CA ILE A 396 26.28 -1.15 -6.50
C ILE A 396 25.43 -0.39 -5.49
N ASN A 397 26.02 0.48 -4.67
CA ASN A 397 25.31 1.31 -3.71
C ASN A 397 24.34 2.28 -4.41
N TYR A 398 24.77 2.94 -5.49
CA TYR A 398 23.92 3.84 -6.29
C TYR A 398 22.79 3.08 -6.99
N GLU A 399 23.07 1.93 -7.61
CA GLU A 399 22.04 1.10 -8.25
C GLU A 399 21.09 0.48 -7.21
N SER A 400 21.56 0.19 -6.00
CA SER A 400 20.76 -0.26 -4.85
C SER A 400 19.84 0.86 -4.34
N SER A 401 20.33 2.08 -4.10
CA SER A 401 19.48 3.22 -3.72
C SER A 401 18.49 3.60 -4.82
N LYS A 402 18.88 3.47 -6.10
CA LYS A 402 17.99 3.65 -7.25
C LYS A 402 16.93 2.54 -7.32
N GLN A 403 17.28 1.29 -7.03
CA GLN A 403 16.32 0.18 -6.90
C GLN A 403 15.36 0.39 -5.73
N GLN A 404 15.84 0.86 -4.57
CA GLN A 404 14.99 1.23 -3.44
C GLN A 404 13.99 2.33 -3.80
N LEU A 405 14.44 3.42 -4.44
CA LEU A 405 13.56 4.49 -4.91
C LEU A 405 12.53 4.01 -5.93
N LEU A 406 12.93 3.15 -6.87
CA LEU A 406 12.00 2.53 -7.84
C LEU A 406 11.02 1.57 -7.15
N GLN A 407 11.45 0.85 -6.11
CA GLN A 407 10.60 -0.03 -5.33
C GLN A 407 9.58 0.76 -4.49
N GLU A 408 9.99 1.86 -3.85
CA GLU A 408 9.08 2.76 -3.14
C GLU A 408 8.05 3.43 -4.06
N LEU A 409 8.48 3.86 -5.26
CA LEU A 409 7.58 4.38 -6.29
C LEU A 409 6.61 3.30 -6.80
N GLY A 410 7.10 2.07 -7.00
CA GLY A 410 6.25 0.92 -7.36
C GLY A 410 5.23 0.57 -6.28
N LEU A 411 5.62 0.58 -5.00
CA LEU A 411 4.71 0.35 -3.87
C LEU A 411 3.64 1.45 -3.79
N LYS A 412 4.03 2.73 -3.94
CA LYS A 412 3.07 3.84 -4.00
C LYS A 412 2.14 3.72 -5.22
N SER A 413 2.63 3.32 -6.39
CA SER A 413 1.79 3.05 -7.57
C SER A 413 0.76 1.96 -7.27
N ALA A 414 1.20 0.83 -6.70
CA ALA A 414 0.32 -0.29 -6.35
C ALA A 414 -0.72 0.09 -5.28
N GLU A 415 -0.41 0.98 -4.33
CA GLU A 415 -1.40 1.53 -3.39
C GLU A 415 -2.45 2.42 -4.08
N TRP A 416 -2.03 3.25 -5.05
CA TRP A 416 -2.95 4.07 -5.82
C TRP A 416 -3.80 3.22 -6.78
N GLU A 417 -3.22 2.22 -7.43
CA GLU A 417 -3.94 1.23 -8.25
C GLU A 417 -4.98 0.46 -7.42
N LYS A 418 -4.65 0.07 -6.17
CA LYS A 418 -5.62 -0.55 -5.25
C LYS A 418 -6.75 0.42 -4.84
N LYS A 419 -6.45 1.69 -4.59
CA LYS A 419 -7.47 2.73 -4.32
C LYS A 419 -8.36 2.98 -5.54
N ILE A 420 -7.77 3.07 -6.74
CA ILE A 420 -8.50 3.24 -8.00
C ILE A 420 -9.41 2.03 -8.23
N SER A 421 -8.88 0.81 -8.14
CA SER A 421 -9.66 -0.43 -8.30
C SER A 421 -10.79 -0.56 -7.28
N HIS A 422 -10.59 -0.10 -6.04
CA HIS A 422 -11.66 -0.04 -5.03
C HIS A 422 -12.76 0.96 -5.41
N MET A 423 -12.40 2.17 -5.86
CA MET A 423 -13.37 3.18 -6.33
C MET A 423 -14.08 2.74 -7.62
N GLU A 424 -13.40 2.06 -8.54
CA GLU A 424 -14.00 1.43 -9.73
C GLU A 424 -14.98 0.32 -9.36
N GLY A 425 -14.66 -0.47 -8.33
CA GLY A 425 -15.57 -1.47 -7.77
C GLY A 425 -16.85 -0.84 -7.20
N GLN A 426 -16.71 0.21 -6.38
CA GLN A 426 -17.84 0.97 -5.83
C GLN A 426 -18.67 1.64 -6.92
N LEU A 427 -18.03 2.17 -7.98
CA LEU A 427 -18.73 2.73 -9.14
C LEU A 427 -19.52 1.66 -9.89
N LYS A 428 -18.93 0.48 -10.17
CA LYS A 428 -19.65 -0.65 -10.80
C LYS A 428 -20.84 -1.12 -9.95
N GLU A 429 -20.69 -1.20 -8.64
CA GLU A 429 -21.76 -1.57 -7.73
C GLU A 429 -22.90 -0.53 -7.73
N LEU A 430 -22.58 0.76 -7.74
CA LEU A 430 -23.57 1.84 -7.88
C LEU A 430 -24.24 1.87 -9.26
N GLU A 431 -23.50 1.59 -10.34
CA GLU A 431 -24.05 1.48 -11.69
C GLU A 431 -24.99 0.27 -11.84
N GLN A 432 -24.64 -0.87 -11.24
CA GLN A 432 -25.49 -2.06 -11.20
C GLN A 432 -26.76 -1.80 -10.38
N ASN A 433 -26.64 -1.23 -9.18
CA ASN A 433 -27.79 -0.85 -8.36
C ASN A 433 -28.72 0.14 -9.10
N ARG A 434 -28.17 1.08 -9.87
CA ARG A 434 -28.95 1.99 -10.73
C ARG A 434 -29.65 1.24 -11.86
N LEU A 435 -29.00 0.26 -12.49
CA LEU A 435 -29.58 -0.58 -13.54
C LEU A 435 -30.73 -1.42 -12.99
N ASP A 436 -30.55 -2.03 -11.82
CA ASP A 436 -31.55 -2.87 -11.15
C ASP A 436 -32.76 -2.04 -10.68
N LEU A 437 -32.55 -0.83 -10.16
CA LEU A 437 -33.65 0.13 -9.92
C LEU A 437 -34.36 0.49 -11.23
N SER A 438 -33.62 0.78 -12.31
CA SER A 438 -34.21 1.13 -13.60
C SER A 438 -35.06 -0.02 -14.18
N GLN A 439 -34.60 -1.26 -14.05
CA GLN A 439 -35.35 -2.44 -14.47
C GLN A 439 -36.58 -2.67 -13.58
N THR A 440 -36.47 -2.43 -12.27
CA THR A 440 -37.60 -2.51 -11.33
C THR A 440 -38.68 -1.48 -11.68
N VAL A 441 -38.29 -0.24 -11.99
CA VAL A 441 -39.21 0.82 -12.42
C VAL A 441 -39.86 0.49 -13.76
N GLU A 442 -39.11 -0.05 -14.74
CA GLU A 442 -39.69 -0.44 -16.03
C GLU A 442 -40.65 -1.64 -15.89
N ASN A 443 -40.32 -2.63 -15.05
CA ASN A 443 -41.22 -3.75 -14.71
C ASN A 443 -42.53 -3.24 -14.07
N GLN A 444 -42.43 -2.36 -13.07
CA GLN A 444 -43.61 -1.73 -12.44
C GLN A 444 -44.44 -0.93 -13.46
N LYS A 445 -43.77 -0.23 -14.38
CA LYS A 445 -44.43 0.50 -15.48
C LYS A 445 -45.14 -0.45 -16.44
N THR A 446 -44.58 -1.62 -16.77
CA THR A 446 -45.29 -2.65 -17.55
C THR A 446 -46.48 -3.23 -16.79
N ASP A 447 -46.36 -3.45 -15.48
CA ASP A 447 -47.48 -3.91 -14.64
C ASP A 447 -48.62 -2.88 -14.59
N PHE A 448 -48.31 -1.59 -14.43
CA PHE A 448 -49.31 -0.53 -14.51
C PHE A 448 -49.97 -0.42 -15.89
N VAL A 449 -49.22 -0.63 -16.98
CA VAL A 449 -49.79 -0.68 -18.34
C VAL A 449 -50.72 -1.89 -18.49
N ASN A 450 -50.34 -3.06 -17.99
CA ASN A 450 -51.15 -4.28 -18.02
C ASN A 450 -52.44 -4.14 -17.18
N GLN A 451 -52.33 -3.59 -15.97
CA GLN A 451 -53.49 -3.30 -15.11
C GLN A 451 -54.43 -2.27 -15.75
N LYS A 452 -53.89 -1.21 -16.36
CA LYS A 452 -54.68 -0.23 -17.11
C LYS A 452 -55.42 -0.88 -18.28
N LEU A 453 -54.75 -1.74 -19.06
CA LEU A 453 -55.34 -2.41 -20.21
C LEU A 453 -56.45 -3.41 -19.78
N LEU A 454 -56.27 -4.10 -18.65
CA LEU A 454 -57.31 -4.94 -18.04
C LEU A 454 -58.52 -4.12 -17.56
N LEU A 455 -58.29 -2.93 -16.98
CA LEU A 455 -59.38 -2.02 -16.61
C LEU A 455 -60.12 -1.47 -17.84
N GLU A 456 -59.40 -1.15 -18.91
CA GLU A 456 -60.01 -0.75 -20.19
C GLU A 456 -60.84 -1.88 -20.83
N GLN A 457 -60.41 -3.14 -20.70
CA GLN A 457 -61.22 -4.30 -21.10
C GLN A 457 -62.49 -4.44 -20.25
N LYS A 458 -62.37 -4.40 -18.92
CA LYS A 458 -63.53 -4.46 -18.01
C LYS A 458 -64.52 -3.31 -18.25
N LEU A 459 -64.04 -2.11 -18.57
CA LEU A 459 -64.91 -0.99 -18.94
C LEU A 459 -65.66 -1.22 -20.27
N LYS A 460 -65.04 -1.89 -21.25
CA LYS A 460 -65.72 -2.29 -22.49
C LYS A 460 -66.78 -3.36 -22.23
N GLU A 461 -66.51 -4.33 -21.36
CA GLU A 461 -67.49 -5.35 -20.94
C GLU A 461 -68.68 -4.72 -20.20
N ILE A 462 -68.43 -3.81 -19.26
CA ILE A 462 -69.50 -3.04 -18.58
C ILE A 462 -70.30 -2.21 -19.58
N HIS A 463 -69.65 -1.61 -20.59
CA HIS A 463 -70.35 -0.87 -21.63
C HIS A 463 -71.25 -1.78 -22.50
N LYS A 464 -70.76 -2.97 -22.88
CA LYS A 464 -71.53 -3.98 -23.60
C LYS A 464 -72.72 -4.48 -22.78
N GLY A 465 -72.51 -4.84 -21.51
CA GLY A 465 -73.60 -5.21 -20.60
C GLY A 465 -74.62 -4.09 -20.41
N LYS A 466 -74.19 -2.82 -20.41
CA LYS A 466 -75.10 -1.66 -20.37
C LYS A 466 -75.92 -1.51 -21.66
N GLN A 467 -75.36 -1.81 -22.83
CA GLN A 467 -76.11 -1.87 -24.09
C GLN A 467 -77.14 -3.02 -24.06
N GLU A 468 -76.73 -4.22 -23.66
CA GLU A 468 -77.62 -5.39 -23.54
C GLU A 468 -78.78 -5.10 -22.57
N VAL A 469 -78.51 -4.49 -21.40
CA VAL A 469 -79.56 -4.04 -20.47
C VAL A 469 -80.47 -2.99 -21.10
N SER A 470 -79.94 -2.05 -21.89
CA SER A 470 -80.76 -1.07 -22.61
C SER A 470 -81.69 -1.71 -23.64
N GLU A 471 -81.23 -2.74 -24.35
CA GLU A 471 -82.05 -3.51 -25.28
C GLU A 471 -83.13 -4.32 -24.56
N PHE A 472 -82.81 -4.93 -23.40
CA PHE A 472 -83.81 -5.59 -22.56
C PHE A 472 -84.87 -4.61 -22.03
N VAL A 473 -84.48 -3.40 -21.61
CA VAL A 473 -85.43 -2.35 -21.20
C VAL A 473 -86.38 -1.97 -22.34
N MET A 474 -85.86 -1.69 -23.55
CA MET A 474 -86.71 -1.40 -24.72
C MET A 474 -87.67 -2.56 -25.05
N LYS A 475 -87.24 -3.82 -24.83
CA LYS A 475 -88.06 -5.01 -25.06
C LYS A 475 -89.13 -5.20 -23.99
N ILE A 476 -88.84 -4.86 -22.73
CA ILE A 476 -89.82 -4.83 -21.64
C ILE A 476 -90.86 -3.73 -21.90
N GLU A 477 -90.45 -2.51 -22.24
CA GLU A 477 -91.37 -1.41 -22.59
C GLU A 477 -92.30 -1.77 -23.77
N ALA A 478 -91.81 -2.53 -24.76
CA ALA A 478 -92.63 -3.03 -25.86
C ALA A 478 -93.65 -4.09 -25.40
N LEU A 479 -93.25 -5.02 -24.54
CA LEU A 479 -94.15 -6.03 -23.94
C LEU A 479 -95.18 -5.40 -22.98
N GLU A 480 -94.83 -4.35 -22.26
CA GLU A 480 -95.76 -3.59 -21.41
C GLU A 480 -96.82 -2.87 -22.25
N LYS A 481 -96.44 -2.25 -23.37
CA LYS A 481 -97.41 -1.65 -24.32
C LYS A 481 -98.35 -2.69 -24.92
N GLU A 482 -97.83 -3.88 -25.27
CA GLU A 482 -98.65 -4.97 -25.80
C GLU A 482 -99.59 -5.55 -24.73
N ASN A 483 -99.13 -5.71 -23.48
CA ASN A 483 -100.00 -6.09 -22.36
C ASN A 483 -101.09 -5.04 -22.10
N GLN A 484 -100.77 -3.74 -22.17
CA GLN A 484 -101.78 -2.67 -22.07
C GLN A 484 -102.83 -2.77 -23.19
N ARG A 485 -102.41 -3.07 -24.43
CA ARG A 485 -103.31 -3.30 -25.56
C ARG A 485 -104.23 -4.50 -25.32
N LEU A 486 -103.68 -5.63 -24.88
CA LEU A 486 -104.45 -6.85 -24.59
C LEU A 486 -105.44 -6.66 -23.42
N ILE A 487 -105.06 -5.91 -22.39
CA ILE A 487 -105.95 -5.54 -21.28
C ILE A 487 -107.13 -4.70 -21.80
N GLU A 488 -106.87 -3.73 -22.69
CA GLU A 488 -107.93 -2.88 -23.25
C GLU A 488 -108.85 -3.64 -24.21
N GLU A 489 -108.31 -4.53 -25.05
CA GLU A 489 -109.11 -5.46 -25.88
C GLU A 489 -109.97 -6.41 -25.02
N SER A 490 -109.44 -6.85 -23.87
CA SER A 490 -110.18 -7.68 -22.90
C SER A 490 -111.34 -6.90 -22.26
N LYS A 491 -111.13 -5.64 -21.85
CA LYS A 491 -112.20 -4.77 -21.36
C LYS A 491 -113.28 -4.53 -22.41
N GLN A 492 -112.91 -4.23 -23.66
CA GLN A 492 -113.89 -4.02 -24.74
C GLN A 492 -114.76 -5.26 -24.97
N LYS A 493 -114.18 -6.46 -24.92
CA LYS A 493 -114.93 -7.73 -24.97
C LYS A 493 -115.82 -7.92 -23.75
N HIS A 494 -115.39 -7.50 -22.56
CA HIS A 494 -116.20 -7.54 -21.35
C HIS A 494 -117.42 -6.61 -21.46
N ASP A 495 -117.23 -5.36 -21.90
CA ASP A 495 -118.31 -4.40 -22.16
C ASP A 495 -119.31 -4.90 -23.22
N GLU A 496 -118.83 -5.62 -24.24
CA GLU A 496 -119.71 -6.29 -25.21
C GLU A 496 -120.51 -7.45 -24.61
N LEU A 497 -119.90 -8.25 -23.74
CA LEU A 497 -120.56 -9.35 -23.05
C LEU A 497 -121.60 -8.83 -22.06
N ASP A 498 -121.33 -7.76 -21.33
CA ASP A 498 -122.29 -7.09 -20.45
C ASP A 498 -123.48 -6.52 -21.23
N LYS A 499 -123.25 -5.89 -22.39
CA LYS A 499 -124.33 -5.45 -23.29
C LYS A 499 -125.17 -6.64 -23.79
N LYS A 500 -124.54 -7.78 -24.12
CA LYS A 500 -125.25 -9.02 -24.52
C LYS A 500 -126.05 -9.60 -23.35
N ALA A 501 -125.51 -9.61 -22.13
CA ALA A 501 -126.21 -10.05 -20.93
C ALA A 501 -127.42 -9.17 -20.60
N GLN A 502 -127.29 -7.85 -20.69
CA GLN A 502 -128.41 -6.91 -20.53
C GLN A 502 -129.50 -7.10 -21.59
N ASN A 503 -129.13 -7.44 -22.83
CA ASN A 503 -130.11 -7.74 -23.88
C ASN A 503 -130.81 -9.10 -23.67
N LEU A 504 -130.09 -10.11 -23.14
CA LEU A 504 -130.69 -11.39 -22.76
C LEU A 504 -131.71 -11.23 -21.63
N LEU A 505 -131.40 -10.42 -20.60
CA LEU A 505 -132.34 -10.11 -19.52
C LEU A 505 -133.63 -9.45 -20.06
N LYS A 506 -133.53 -8.51 -21.00
CA LYS A 506 -134.71 -7.91 -21.66
C LYS A 506 -135.52 -8.94 -22.45
N LEU A 507 -134.87 -9.83 -23.20
CA LEU A 507 -135.57 -10.93 -23.89
C LEU A 507 -136.25 -11.89 -22.91
N GLU A 508 -135.68 -12.11 -21.74
CA GLU A 508 -136.24 -12.97 -20.70
C GLU A 508 -137.48 -12.32 -20.05
N GLU A 509 -137.44 -11.00 -19.79
CA GLU A 509 -138.61 -10.21 -19.39
C GLU A 509 -139.72 -10.21 -20.46
N GLU A 510 -139.37 -10.03 -21.74
CA GLU A 510 -140.32 -10.12 -22.86
C GLU A 510 -140.95 -11.52 -22.97
N LEU A 511 -140.14 -12.59 -22.87
CA LEU A 511 -140.62 -13.97 -22.87
C LEU A 511 -141.56 -14.24 -21.68
N GLN A 512 -141.26 -13.69 -20.50
CA GLN A 512 -142.10 -13.81 -19.31
C GLN A 512 -143.40 -13.01 -19.46
N SER A 513 -143.40 -11.90 -20.21
CA SER A 513 -144.64 -11.18 -20.59
C SER A 513 -145.49 -12.00 -21.57
N SER A 514 -144.85 -12.63 -22.56
CA SER A 514 -145.53 -13.47 -23.57
C SER A 514 -146.14 -14.73 -22.96
N LYS A 515 -145.48 -15.35 -21.97
CA LYS A 515 -146.06 -16.46 -21.18
C LYS A 515 -147.38 -16.08 -20.50
N LYS A 516 -147.47 -14.88 -19.90
CA LYS A 516 -148.73 -14.39 -19.28
C LYS A 516 -149.84 -14.17 -20.31
N VAL A 517 -149.50 -13.81 -21.55
CA VAL A 517 -150.47 -13.70 -22.66
C VAL A 517 -150.98 -15.08 -23.08
N ILE A 518 -150.09 -16.08 -23.17
CA ILE A 518 -150.47 -17.47 -23.46
C ILE A 518 -151.40 -18.02 -22.35
N GLU A 519 -151.06 -17.84 -21.08
CA GLU A 519 -151.92 -18.23 -19.94
C GLU A 519 -153.30 -17.56 -19.97
N SER A 520 -153.41 -16.34 -20.52
CA SER A 520 -154.72 -15.67 -20.70
C SER A 520 -155.51 -16.19 -21.90
N LEU A 521 -154.83 -16.54 -23.00
CA LEU A 521 -155.46 -17.10 -24.20
C LEU A 521 -155.93 -18.54 -23.98
N GLU A 522 -155.17 -19.37 -23.26
CA GLU A 522 -155.60 -20.72 -22.88
C GLU A 522 -156.88 -20.69 -22.01
N LYS A 523 -157.01 -19.68 -21.14
CA LYS A 523 -158.22 -19.45 -20.35
C LYS A 523 -159.42 -19.10 -21.25
N SER A 524 -159.23 -18.18 -22.20
CA SER A 524 -160.27 -17.82 -23.18
C SER A 524 -160.62 -18.95 -24.16
N CYS A 525 -159.71 -19.90 -24.41
CA CYS A 525 -159.95 -21.02 -25.32
C CYS A 525 -160.75 -22.18 -24.68
N ASN A 526 -160.83 -22.23 -23.35
CA ASN A 526 -161.72 -23.14 -22.64
C ASN A 526 -163.17 -22.62 -22.61
N ASP A 527 -163.37 -21.31 -22.49
CA ASP A 527 -164.71 -20.69 -22.45
C ASP A 527 -165.48 -20.79 -23.79
N PHE A 528 -164.79 -21.01 -24.91
CA PHE A 528 -165.42 -21.22 -26.23
C PHE A 528 -165.83 -22.67 -26.54
N LYS A 529 -165.51 -23.65 -25.68
CA LYS A 529 -165.79 -25.08 -25.96
C LYS A 529 -167.16 -25.59 -25.47
N GLU A 530 -167.91 -24.81 -24.69
CA GLU A 530 -169.25 -25.20 -24.22
C GLU A 530 -170.42 -24.67 -25.09
N MET A 531 -170.16 -23.90 -26.15
CA MET A 531 -171.21 -23.26 -26.94
C MET A 531 -171.08 -23.52 -28.46
N HIS A 532 -171.27 -24.79 -28.87
CA HIS A 532 -172.12 -25.18 -30.03
C HIS A 532 -172.06 -26.71 -30.27
N LYS A 533 -173.10 -27.41 -29.83
CA LYS A 533 -173.64 -28.61 -30.51
C LYS A 533 -174.89 -28.17 -31.28
N VAL A 534 -175.22 -28.92 -32.34
CA VAL A 534 -176.33 -28.67 -33.30
C VAL A 534 -175.99 -27.63 -34.37
N ASP A 535 -175.46 -28.14 -35.50
CA ASP A 535 -175.92 -27.81 -36.86
C ASP A 535 -175.46 -28.96 -37.79
N GLU A 536 -176.19 -30.07 -37.69
CA GLU A 536 -176.12 -31.26 -38.55
C GLU A 536 -177.04 -31.03 -39.77
N ASP A 537 -176.86 -31.80 -40.87
CA ASP A 537 -177.74 -31.81 -42.06
C ASP A 537 -177.84 -30.55 -42.96
N LYS A 538 -176.78 -30.23 -43.73
CA LYS A 538 -176.94 -29.35 -44.93
C LYS A 538 -176.02 -29.51 -46.14
N THR A 539 -175.23 -30.59 -46.25
CA THR A 539 -174.40 -30.83 -47.47
C THR A 539 -174.33 -32.30 -47.90
N ASN A 540 -175.48 -32.99 -47.83
CA ASN A 540 -175.75 -34.11 -48.72
C ASN A 540 -176.60 -33.58 -49.90
N ASP A 541 -176.36 -34.11 -51.10
CA ASP A 541 -177.09 -33.77 -52.35
C ASP A 541 -176.78 -32.33 -52.86
N LEU A 542 -176.57 -32.05 -54.16
CA LEU A 542 -177.20 -32.63 -55.35
C LEU A 542 -176.24 -32.76 -56.55
N GLN A 543 -175.93 -33.98 -56.98
CA GLN A 543 -175.48 -34.25 -58.36
C GLN A 543 -176.66 -34.39 -59.34
N LYS A 544 -177.92 -34.25 -58.88
CA LYS A 544 -179.09 -34.68 -59.66
C LYS A 544 -180.26 -33.69 -59.67
N LYS A 545 -180.00 -32.54 -60.28
CA LYS A 545 -180.75 -32.02 -61.46
C LYS A 545 -179.94 -30.84 -62.03
N LEU A 546 -179.26 -30.93 -63.17
CA LEU A 546 -179.71 -31.39 -64.49
C LEU A 546 -181.06 -30.76 -64.86
N ASP A 547 -181.06 -30.04 -65.98
CA ASP A 547 -182.16 -29.18 -66.44
C ASP A 547 -182.33 -27.94 -65.53
N ILE A 548 -182.42 -26.70 -66.03
CA ILE A 548 -182.92 -26.22 -67.33
C ILE A 548 -181.98 -25.09 -67.78
N THR A 549 -181.06 -25.30 -68.72
CA THR A 549 -181.19 -25.07 -70.18
C THR A 549 -182.02 -23.85 -70.63
N LYS A 550 -181.52 -23.14 -71.67
CA LYS A 550 -182.30 -22.28 -72.59
C LYS A 550 -182.87 -20.95 -72.06
N ALA A 551 -181.97 -20.00 -71.84
CA ALA A 551 -181.97 -18.68 -72.50
C ALA A 551 -180.55 -18.11 -72.27
N GLU A 552 -179.72 -17.72 -73.25
CA GLU A 552 -179.98 -17.24 -74.61
C GLU A 552 -178.84 -17.66 -75.58
N ALA A 553 -178.96 -18.81 -76.28
CA ALA A 553 -177.98 -19.19 -77.34
C ALA A 553 -178.52 -20.24 -78.35
N VAL A 554 -179.84 -20.37 -78.53
CA VAL A 554 -180.43 -21.51 -79.29
C VAL A 554 -180.60 -21.24 -80.78
N GLN A 555 -180.78 -19.99 -81.22
CA GLN A 555 -181.26 -19.71 -82.58
C GLN A 555 -180.34 -18.77 -83.36
N LEU A 556 -179.37 -19.35 -84.09
CA LEU A 556 -179.14 -19.07 -85.53
C LEU A 556 -177.93 -19.76 -86.21
N LYS A 557 -177.37 -20.87 -85.70
CA LYS A 557 -176.44 -21.68 -86.51
C LYS A 557 -176.55 -23.20 -86.35
N GLN A 558 -177.79 -23.65 -86.23
CA GLN A 558 -178.21 -25.00 -86.61
C GLN A 558 -178.23 -25.11 -88.15
N GLN A 559 -177.06 -25.19 -88.79
CA GLN A 559 -176.90 -25.55 -90.20
C GLN A 559 -175.40 -25.78 -90.47
N ILE A 560 -175.08 -26.86 -91.21
CA ILE A 560 -173.74 -27.18 -91.74
C ILE A 560 -172.74 -27.58 -90.63
N GLU A 561 -172.19 -28.79 -90.48
CA GLU A 561 -172.26 -30.15 -91.08
C GLU A 561 -171.43 -31.00 -90.08
N LEU A 562 -171.80 -32.12 -89.45
CA LEU A 562 -172.68 -33.25 -89.79
C LEU A 562 -172.32 -34.00 -91.08
N LEU A 563 -171.03 -34.04 -91.45
CA LEU A 563 -170.52 -34.98 -92.47
C LEU A 563 -168.99 -35.26 -92.42
N HIS A 564 -168.41 -35.59 -91.26
CA HIS A 564 -167.03 -36.16 -91.21
C HIS A 564 -166.81 -37.27 -90.18
N ALA A 565 -167.77 -38.18 -90.09
CA ALA A 565 -167.57 -39.47 -89.43
C ALA A 565 -166.61 -40.38 -90.23
N ASN A 566 -166.06 -41.40 -89.55
CA ASN A 566 -165.58 -42.67 -90.13
C ASN A 566 -164.20 -42.77 -90.83
N SER A 567 -163.21 -41.88 -90.64
CA SER A 567 -161.92 -41.99 -91.37
C SER A 567 -160.62 -41.63 -90.63
N SER A 568 -160.36 -42.14 -89.42
CA SER A 568 -159.01 -41.99 -88.78
C SER A 568 -158.61 -43.12 -87.82
N LYS A 569 -159.20 -44.32 -87.96
CA LYS A 569 -158.87 -45.47 -87.09
C LYS A 569 -157.55 -46.19 -87.46
N GLU A 570 -156.87 -45.74 -88.52
CA GLU A 570 -155.62 -46.31 -89.05
C GLU A 570 -154.38 -45.43 -88.76
N SER A 571 -154.55 -44.19 -88.28
CA SER A 571 -153.42 -43.30 -87.98
C SER A 571 -152.79 -43.51 -86.59
N GLN A 572 -153.37 -44.40 -85.77
CA GLN A 572 -153.03 -44.50 -84.34
C GLN A 572 -151.94 -45.55 -84.03
N ASP A 573 -151.67 -46.47 -84.95
CA ASP A 573 -150.78 -47.63 -84.74
C ASP A 573 -149.29 -47.32 -85.04
N LEU A 574 -149.02 -46.39 -85.96
CA LEU A 574 -147.66 -45.94 -86.31
C LEU A 574 -147.00 -45.06 -85.24
N THR A 575 -147.79 -44.31 -84.48
CA THR A 575 -147.27 -43.40 -83.43
C THR A 575 -146.66 -44.16 -82.25
N GLN A 576 -147.12 -45.39 -81.98
CA GLN A 576 -146.67 -46.18 -80.83
C GLN A 576 -145.26 -46.77 -80.99
N GLN A 577 -144.76 -46.91 -82.23
CA GLN A 577 -143.41 -47.44 -82.51
C GLN A 577 -142.29 -46.38 -82.49
N LEU A 578 -142.62 -45.09 -82.56
CA LEU A 578 -141.62 -44.01 -82.47
C LEU A 578 -141.22 -43.72 -81.02
N VAL A 579 -142.19 -43.69 -80.10
CA VAL A 579 -141.97 -43.37 -78.68
C VAL A 579 -140.98 -44.35 -78.01
N SER A 580 -140.97 -45.62 -78.40
CA SER A 580 -140.08 -46.64 -77.81
C SER A 580 -138.62 -46.55 -78.26
N LYS A 581 -138.30 -45.74 -79.29
CA LYS A 581 -136.90 -45.46 -79.68
C LYS A 581 -136.35 -44.20 -79.00
N ASP A 582 -137.19 -43.19 -78.78
CA ASP A 582 -136.76 -41.97 -78.07
C ASP A 582 -136.46 -42.22 -76.58
N THR A 583 -137.11 -43.20 -75.94
CA THR A 583 -136.77 -43.61 -74.56
C THR A 583 -135.34 -44.16 -74.46
N LEU A 584 -134.94 -45.03 -75.40
CA LEU A 584 -133.63 -45.69 -75.38
C LEU A 584 -132.47 -44.70 -75.66
N ILE A 585 -132.71 -43.69 -76.50
CA ILE A 585 -131.72 -42.64 -76.81
C ILE A 585 -131.46 -41.74 -75.59
N ASN A 586 -132.48 -41.48 -74.77
CA ASN A 586 -132.34 -40.63 -73.58
C ASN A 586 -131.62 -41.35 -72.42
N GLU A 587 -131.76 -42.67 -72.28
CA GLU A 587 -130.99 -43.44 -71.28
C GLU A 587 -129.49 -43.51 -71.63
N LEU A 588 -129.14 -43.67 -72.90
CA LEU A 588 -127.75 -43.64 -73.38
C LEU A 588 -127.09 -42.26 -73.22
N ARG A 589 -127.84 -41.16 -73.34
CA ARG A 589 -127.33 -39.81 -73.07
C ARG A 589 -127.06 -39.55 -71.60
N LYS A 590 -127.91 -40.05 -70.71
CA LYS A 590 -127.74 -39.88 -69.26
C LYS A 590 -126.47 -40.60 -68.77
N THR A 591 -126.30 -41.86 -69.17
CA THR A 591 -125.14 -42.69 -68.82
C THR A 591 -123.81 -42.14 -69.35
N ALA A 592 -123.79 -41.45 -70.50
CA ALA A 592 -122.60 -40.75 -70.97
C ALA A 592 -122.22 -39.54 -70.09
N ALA A 593 -123.20 -38.71 -69.71
CA ALA A 593 -122.98 -37.52 -68.89
C ALA A 593 -122.53 -37.87 -67.45
N ASP A 594 -123.10 -38.92 -66.87
CA ASP A 594 -122.69 -39.40 -65.53
C ASP A 594 -121.22 -39.85 -65.53
N ASN A 595 -120.74 -40.45 -66.62
CA ASN A 595 -119.36 -40.95 -66.76
C ASN A 595 -118.32 -39.82 -66.96
N GLU A 596 -118.65 -38.79 -67.76
CA GLU A 596 -117.81 -37.59 -67.90
C GLU A 596 -117.69 -36.81 -66.57
N SER A 597 -118.78 -36.73 -65.80
CA SER A 597 -118.79 -36.14 -64.45
C SER A 597 -117.88 -36.91 -63.48
N GLN A 598 -117.85 -38.24 -63.58
CA GLN A 598 -117.00 -39.08 -62.73
C GLN A 598 -115.50 -38.93 -63.08
N GLN A 599 -115.15 -38.93 -64.37
CA GLN A 599 -113.76 -38.72 -64.81
C GLN A 599 -113.23 -37.32 -64.48
N THR A 600 -114.06 -36.28 -64.62
CA THR A 600 -113.66 -34.91 -64.24
C THR A 600 -113.49 -34.74 -62.72
N ALA A 601 -114.25 -35.47 -61.90
CA ALA A 601 -114.05 -35.49 -60.45
C ALA A 601 -112.71 -36.14 -60.04
N GLU A 602 -112.35 -37.29 -60.62
CA GLU A 602 -111.05 -37.94 -60.36
C GLU A 602 -109.87 -37.10 -60.84
N LEU A 603 -109.96 -36.50 -62.04
CA LEU A 603 -108.90 -35.64 -62.58
C LEU A 603 -108.65 -34.41 -61.67
N ASN A 604 -109.71 -33.80 -61.15
CA ASN A 604 -109.60 -32.68 -60.22
C ASN A 604 -108.97 -33.11 -58.88
N LYS A 605 -109.31 -34.29 -58.37
CA LYS A 605 -108.70 -34.84 -57.14
C LYS A 605 -107.19 -35.05 -57.30
N LEU A 606 -106.77 -35.73 -58.38
CA LEU A 606 -105.35 -35.92 -58.74
C LEU A 606 -104.61 -34.59 -58.92
N THR A 607 -105.27 -33.59 -59.51
CA THR A 607 -104.69 -32.24 -59.69
C THR A 607 -104.45 -31.51 -58.36
N ILE A 608 -105.31 -31.73 -57.35
CA ILE A 608 -105.13 -31.18 -56.00
C ILE A 608 -103.98 -31.88 -55.28
N GLU A 609 -103.96 -33.22 -55.25
CA GLU A 609 -102.88 -34.01 -54.62
C GLU A 609 -101.50 -33.67 -55.23
N LEU A 610 -101.43 -33.47 -56.55
CA LEU A 610 -100.19 -33.10 -57.24
C LEU A 610 -99.73 -31.67 -56.89
N LYS A 611 -100.65 -30.71 -56.72
CA LYS A 611 -100.34 -29.36 -56.23
C LYS A 611 -99.87 -29.35 -54.77
N GLU A 612 -100.48 -30.16 -53.90
CA GLU A 612 -100.04 -30.29 -52.52
C GLU A 612 -98.61 -30.85 -52.45
N LYS A 613 -98.31 -31.88 -53.25
CA LYS A 613 -96.95 -32.45 -53.37
C LYS A 613 -95.94 -31.45 -53.95
N GLN A 614 -96.32 -30.68 -54.97
CA GLN A 614 -95.50 -29.57 -55.48
C GLN A 614 -95.14 -28.60 -54.34
N SER A 615 -96.13 -28.17 -53.53
CA SER A 615 -95.90 -27.25 -52.41
C SER A 615 -95.04 -27.85 -51.28
N GLN A 616 -95.05 -29.18 -51.10
CA GLN A 616 -94.17 -29.87 -50.16
C GLN A 616 -92.72 -29.88 -50.68
N CYS A 617 -92.52 -30.11 -51.98
CA CYS A 617 -91.20 -30.00 -52.61
C CYS A 617 -90.64 -28.57 -52.54
N ASP A 618 -91.45 -27.54 -52.84
CA ASP A 618 -91.01 -26.14 -52.79
C ASP A 618 -90.61 -25.71 -51.36
N LYS A 619 -91.32 -26.19 -50.34
CA LYS A 619 -90.96 -25.97 -48.93
C LYS A 619 -89.64 -26.63 -48.58
N LEU A 620 -89.43 -27.89 -48.97
CA LEU A 620 -88.17 -28.60 -48.73
C LEU A 620 -86.99 -27.94 -49.47
N LEU A 621 -87.20 -27.46 -50.70
CA LEU A 621 -86.19 -26.75 -51.48
C LEU A 621 -85.73 -25.47 -50.78
N ASN A 622 -86.68 -24.68 -50.26
CA ASN A 622 -86.36 -23.47 -49.49
C ASN A 622 -85.60 -23.81 -48.20
N THR A 623 -86.01 -24.85 -47.46
CA THR A 623 -85.29 -25.31 -46.26
C THR A 623 -83.86 -25.76 -46.58
N ILE A 624 -83.63 -26.43 -47.72
CA ILE A 624 -82.29 -26.82 -48.18
C ILE A 624 -81.46 -25.56 -48.49
N GLN A 625 -81.98 -24.62 -49.27
CA GLN A 625 -81.27 -23.36 -49.58
C GLN A 625 -80.93 -22.52 -48.35
N GLU A 626 -81.80 -22.55 -47.33
CA GLU A 626 -81.56 -21.85 -46.05
C GLU A 626 -80.48 -22.57 -45.22
N LYS A 627 -80.38 -23.90 -45.32
CA LYS A 627 -79.30 -24.69 -44.70
C LYS A 627 -77.98 -24.56 -45.42
N ASP A 628 -77.98 -24.49 -46.76
CA ASP A 628 -76.78 -24.24 -47.55
C ASP A 628 -76.19 -22.85 -47.23
N LYS A 629 -77.02 -21.80 -47.11
CA LYS A 629 -76.57 -20.49 -46.63
C LYS A 629 -75.97 -20.51 -45.23
N GLN A 630 -76.56 -21.26 -44.30
CA GLN A 630 -76.00 -21.43 -42.95
C GLN A 630 -74.64 -22.16 -42.99
N LEU A 631 -74.49 -23.15 -43.88
CA LEU A 631 -73.23 -23.85 -44.11
C LEU A 631 -72.16 -22.92 -44.70
N GLU A 632 -72.47 -22.15 -45.75
CA GLU A 632 -71.55 -21.16 -46.32
C GLU A 632 -71.10 -20.13 -45.27
N GLN A 633 -72.03 -19.62 -44.46
CA GLN A 633 -71.70 -18.66 -43.41
C GLN A 633 -70.73 -19.25 -42.37
N ILE A 634 -71.02 -20.45 -41.83
CA ILE A 634 -70.12 -21.17 -40.90
C ILE A 634 -68.76 -21.46 -41.57
N GLN A 635 -68.74 -21.75 -42.87
CA GLN A 635 -67.50 -22.01 -43.61
C GLN A 635 -66.67 -20.72 -43.81
N THR A 636 -67.31 -19.55 -43.96
CA THR A 636 -66.61 -18.26 -43.97
C THR A 636 -66.11 -17.84 -42.58
N GLU A 637 -66.90 -18.02 -41.52
CA GLU A 637 -66.52 -17.68 -40.14
C GLU A 637 -65.38 -18.58 -39.63
N SER A 638 -65.44 -19.89 -39.91
CA SER A 638 -64.34 -20.82 -39.56
C SER A 638 -63.04 -20.49 -40.31
N LYS A 639 -63.11 -20.07 -41.58
CA LYS A 639 -61.94 -19.62 -42.34
C LYS A 639 -61.36 -18.31 -41.79
N LEU A 640 -62.20 -17.33 -41.46
CA LEU A 640 -61.77 -16.07 -40.84
C LEU A 640 -61.07 -16.33 -39.49
N ASN A 641 -61.62 -17.24 -38.67
CA ASN A 641 -61.01 -17.63 -37.40
C ASN A 641 -59.68 -18.35 -37.58
N LEU A 642 -59.53 -19.19 -38.61
CA LEU A 642 -58.27 -19.86 -38.94
C LEU A 642 -57.20 -18.85 -39.38
N ASP A 643 -57.55 -17.89 -40.23
CA ASP A 643 -56.65 -16.82 -40.67
C ASP A 643 -56.22 -15.92 -39.50
N ASN A 644 -57.15 -15.57 -38.60
CA ASN A 644 -56.84 -14.84 -37.37
C ASN A 644 -55.89 -15.61 -36.44
N LEU A 645 -56.16 -16.89 -36.18
CA LEU A 645 -55.31 -17.73 -35.34
C LEU A 645 -53.90 -17.93 -35.94
N THR A 646 -53.82 -17.99 -37.27
CA THR A 646 -52.54 -18.06 -38.00
C THR A 646 -51.75 -16.75 -37.86
N ASN A 647 -52.41 -15.59 -37.94
CA ASN A 647 -51.80 -14.28 -37.74
C ASN A 647 -51.34 -14.05 -36.28
N GLU A 648 -52.07 -14.57 -35.28
CA GLU A 648 -51.63 -14.56 -33.88
C GLU A 648 -50.45 -15.49 -33.64
N LEU A 649 -50.44 -16.69 -34.24
CA LEU A 649 -49.29 -17.59 -34.22
C LEU A 649 -48.03 -16.94 -34.81
N GLU A 650 -48.16 -16.22 -35.93
CA GLU A 650 -47.02 -15.55 -36.56
C GLU A 650 -46.51 -14.35 -35.73
N LYS A 651 -47.41 -13.56 -35.14
CA LYS A 651 -47.02 -12.51 -34.16
C LYS A 651 -46.30 -13.09 -32.95
N ASN A 652 -46.78 -14.22 -32.41
CA ASN A 652 -46.16 -14.90 -31.29
C ASN A 652 -44.78 -15.48 -31.65
N LYS A 653 -44.56 -15.97 -32.88
CA LYS A 653 -43.23 -16.36 -33.37
C LYS A 653 -42.26 -15.18 -33.44
N ILE A 654 -42.71 -14.03 -33.97
CA ILE A 654 -41.88 -12.82 -34.07
C ILE A 654 -41.49 -12.34 -32.67
N SER A 655 -42.46 -12.24 -31.75
CA SER A 655 -42.23 -11.89 -30.34
C SER A 655 -41.25 -12.85 -29.65
N ASN A 656 -41.40 -14.17 -29.85
CA ASN A 656 -40.46 -15.16 -29.32
C ASN A 656 -39.06 -15.03 -29.95
N CYS A 657 -38.95 -14.66 -31.23
CA CYS A 657 -37.65 -14.45 -31.89
C CYS A 657 -36.95 -13.18 -31.37
N GLU A 658 -37.69 -12.11 -31.14
CA GLU A 658 -37.18 -10.89 -30.47
C GLU A 658 -36.74 -11.19 -29.03
N LEU A 659 -37.51 -12.00 -28.29
CA LEU A 659 -37.16 -12.44 -26.95
C LEU A 659 -35.88 -13.29 -26.93
N ASP A 660 -35.72 -14.21 -27.88
CA ASP A 660 -34.54 -15.07 -28.00
C ASP A 660 -33.28 -14.27 -28.42
N GLN A 661 -33.43 -13.27 -29.30
CA GLN A 661 -32.35 -12.34 -29.64
C GLN A 661 -31.92 -11.50 -28.42
N ASN A 662 -32.89 -11.00 -27.64
CA ASN A 662 -32.61 -10.27 -26.40
C ASN A 662 -31.94 -11.17 -25.34
N LEU A 663 -32.35 -12.43 -25.23
CA LEU A 663 -31.73 -13.43 -24.34
C LEU A 663 -30.28 -13.72 -24.76
N GLN A 664 -30.01 -13.92 -26.05
CA GLN A 664 -28.64 -14.11 -26.57
C GLN A 664 -27.77 -12.86 -26.36
N ALA A 665 -28.33 -11.66 -26.51
CA ALA A 665 -27.62 -10.41 -26.24
C ALA A 665 -27.31 -10.23 -24.74
N ALA A 666 -28.20 -10.66 -23.85
CA ALA A 666 -27.96 -10.68 -22.41
C ALA A 666 -26.89 -11.70 -22.03
N LEU A 667 -26.94 -12.92 -22.58
CA LEU A 667 -25.95 -13.98 -22.35
C LEU A 667 -24.53 -13.54 -22.76
N ARG A 668 -24.36 -12.89 -23.93
CA ARG A 668 -23.06 -12.36 -24.36
C ARG A 668 -22.49 -11.32 -23.39
N LYS A 669 -23.32 -10.35 -22.96
CA LYS A 669 -22.89 -9.37 -21.93
C LYS A 669 -22.46 -10.03 -20.63
N LEU A 670 -23.07 -11.16 -20.29
CA LEU A 670 -22.77 -11.96 -19.10
C LEU A 670 -21.47 -12.77 -19.27
N GLU A 671 -21.18 -13.28 -20.48
CA GLU A 671 -19.88 -13.88 -20.81
C GLU A 671 -18.75 -12.84 -20.82
N ASP A 672 -18.98 -11.65 -21.38
CA ASP A 672 -18.01 -10.55 -21.38
C ASP A 672 -17.71 -10.08 -19.94
N SER A 673 -18.73 -9.92 -19.09
CA SER A 673 -18.53 -9.54 -17.67
C SER A 673 -17.84 -10.64 -16.86
N LYS A 674 -18.12 -11.91 -17.16
CA LYS A 674 -17.43 -13.06 -16.57
C LYS A 674 -15.96 -13.09 -17.00
N SER A 675 -15.65 -12.86 -18.27
CA SER A 675 -14.27 -12.77 -18.78
C SER A 675 -13.45 -11.71 -18.02
N VAL A 676 -14.03 -10.53 -17.79
CA VAL A 676 -13.40 -9.47 -16.99
C VAL A 676 -13.19 -9.92 -15.54
N SER A 677 -14.19 -10.59 -14.94
CA SER A 677 -14.12 -11.08 -13.56
C SER A 677 -13.07 -12.19 -13.38
N ASP A 678 -12.99 -13.14 -14.32
CA ASP A 678 -11.99 -14.21 -14.31
C ASP A 678 -10.56 -13.63 -14.46
N GLY A 679 -10.38 -12.58 -15.26
CA GLY A 679 -9.12 -11.82 -15.36
C GLY A 679 -8.75 -11.10 -14.05
N GLN A 680 -9.72 -10.48 -13.37
CA GLN A 680 -9.51 -9.83 -12.07
C GLN A 680 -9.19 -10.87 -10.97
N LEU A 681 -9.83 -12.04 -10.98
CA LEU A 681 -9.54 -13.14 -10.05
C LEU A 681 -8.14 -13.72 -10.26
N ALA A 682 -7.68 -13.86 -11.51
CA ALA A 682 -6.31 -14.27 -11.81
C ALA A 682 -5.28 -13.27 -11.28
N HIS A 683 -5.52 -11.97 -11.47
CA HIS A 683 -4.67 -10.91 -10.93
C HIS A 683 -4.62 -10.93 -9.39
N LEU A 684 -5.77 -11.05 -8.73
CA LEU A 684 -5.87 -11.14 -7.26
C LEU A 684 -5.16 -12.38 -6.70
N ASN A 685 -5.28 -13.55 -7.34
CA ASN A 685 -4.57 -14.75 -6.91
C ASN A 685 -3.04 -14.61 -7.02
N ASN A 686 -2.54 -13.98 -8.09
CA ASN A 686 -1.10 -13.72 -8.25
C ASN A 686 -0.59 -12.74 -7.18
N GLU A 687 -1.36 -11.69 -6.87
CA GLU A 687 -1.03 -10.74 -5.79
C GLU A 687 -1.08 -11.39 -4.41
N ILE A 688 -2.04 -12.29 -4.15
CA ILE A 688 -2.10 -13.08 -2.91
C ILE A 688 -0.88 -14.01 -2.78
N GLN A 689 -0.48 -14.69 -3.86
CA GLN A 689 0.74 -15.51 -3.84
C GLN A 689 2.00 -14.67 -3.54
N ARG A 690 2.14 -13.49 -4.16
CA ARG A 690 3.24 -12.56 -3.90
C ARG A 690 3.28 -12.13 -2.42
N LEU A 691 2.15 -11.69 -1.88
CA LEU A 691 2.04 -11.26 -0.47
C LEU A 691 2.24 -12.41 0.54
N SER A 692 1.92 -13.66 0.16
CA SER A 692 2.19 -14.83 1.00
C SER A 692 3.69 -15.17 1.06
N ALA A 693 4.40 -15.06 -0.07
CA ALA A 693 5.85 -15.25 -0.13
C ALA A 693 6.60 -14.14 0.65
N GLU A 694 6.16 -12.89 0.53
CA GLU A 694 6.69 -11.76 1.32
C GLU A 694 6.47 -11.98 2.83
N ASN A 695 5.32 -12.52 3.25
CA ASN A 695 5.05 -12.88 4.65
C ASN A 695 5.91 -14.04 5.16
N GLU A 696 6.16 -15.08 4.37
CA GLU A 696 7.09 -16.15 4.76
C GLU A 696 8.52 -15.65 4.89
N PHE A 697 8.95 -14.74 4.01
CA PHE A 697 10.27 -14.11 4.10
C PHE A 697 10.39 -13.26 5.38
N ALA A 698 9.40 -12.41 5.67
CA ALA A 698 9.37 -11.60 6.88
C ALA A 698 9.42 -12.48 8.16
N LYS A 699 8.72 -13.61 8.19
CA LYS A 699 8.78 -14.57 9.32
C LYS A 699 10.17 -15.18 9.52
N LYS A 700 10.90 -15.48 8.44
CA LYS A 700 12.29 -16.00 8.54
C LYS A 700 13.23 -14.94 9.12
N VAL A 701 13.12 -13.69 8.64
CA VAL A 701 13.90 -12.57 9.18
C VAL A 701 13.59 -12.32 10.66
N ASP A 702 12.32 -12.40 11.07
CA ASP A 702 11.93 -12.22 12.48
C ASP A 702 12.42 -13.36 13.38
N GLN A 703 12.44 -14.61 12.88
CA GLN A 703 13.05 -15.76 13.56
C GLN A 703 14.56 -15.56 13.73
N GLU A 704 15.29 -15.16 12.68
CA GLU A 704 16.73 -14.86 12.74
C GLU A 704 17.04 -13.72 13.72
N LYS A 705 16.21 -12.67 13.75
CA LYS A 705 16.35 -11.54 14.69
C LYS A 705 16.06 -11.96 16.13
N THR A 706 15.07 -12.82 16.35
CA THR A 706 14.77 -13.40 17.66
C THR A 706 15.90 -14.29 18.17
N GLU A 707 16.56 -15.03 17.28
CA GLU A 707 17.72 -15.88 17.60
C GLU A 707 18.97 -15.04 17.90
N GLN A 708 19.22 -13.95 17.14
CA GLN A 708 20.26 -12.96 17.45
C GLN A 708 20.04 -12.31 18.83
N LEU A 709 18.79 -11.95 19.18
CA LEU A 709 18.43 -11.42 20.49
C LEU A 709 18.68 -12.42 21.63
N LYS A 710 18.34 -13.71 21.45
CA LYS A 710 18.66 -14.76 22.42
C LYS A 710 20.16 -14.92 22.64
N ASN A 711 20.96 -14.90 21.57
CA ASN A 711 22.41 -15.01 21.67
C ASN A 711 23.02 -13.81 22.42
N LEU A 712 22.57 -12.59 22.13
CA LEU A 712 22.97 -11.38 22.87
C LEU A 712 22.56 -11.44 24.34
N GLN A 713 21.37 -11.95 24.68
CA GLN A 713 20.97 -12.17 26.08
C GLN A 713 21.85 -13.24 26.77
N LEU A 714 22.29 -14.26 26.05
CA LEU A 714 23.20 -15.29 26.56
C LEU A 714 24.60 -14.71 26.84
N GLU A 715 25.12 -13.85 25.96
CA GLU A 715 26.37 -13.14 26.20
C GLU A 715 26.27 -12.15 27.37
N LEU A 716 25.14 -11.45 27.49
CA LEU A 716 24.92 -10.47 28.56
C LEU A 716 24.78 -11.15 29.94
N THR A 717 24.17 -12.33 30.01
CA THR A 717 24.15 -13.17 31.23
C THR A 717 25.53 -13.75 31.56
N ASN A 718 26.30 -14.19 30.56
CA ASN A 718 27.68 -14.65 30.74
C ASN A 718 28.64 -13.52 31.20
N ASN A 719 28.45 -12.31 30.68
CA ASN A 719 29.21 -11.14 31.13
C ASN A 719 28.81 -10.70 32.55
N LYS A 720 27.53 -10.83 32.94
CA LYS A 720 27.11 -10.66 34.35
C LYS A 720 27.81 -11.65 35.29
N SER A 721 27.86 -12.95 34.94
CA SER A 721 28.54 -13.94 35.80
C SER A 721 30.05 -13.71 35.92
N LYS A 722 30.70 -13.17 34.88
CA LYS A 722 32.08 -12.67 34.95
C LYS A 722 32.23 -11.48 35.90
N VAL A 723 31.31 -10.50 35.87
CA VAL A 723 31.33 -9.35 36.79
C VAL A 723 31.14 -9.81 38.24
N GLU A 724 30.19 -10.70 38.51
CA GLU A 724 29.99 -11.29 39.84
C GLU A 724 31.22 -12.08 40.32
N SER A 725 31.88 -12.83 39.42
CA SER A 725 33.13 -13.53 39.72
C SER A 725 34.29 -12.58 40.05
N LEU A 726 34.42 -11.47 39.33
CA LEU A 726 35.41 -10.42 39.60
C LEU A 726 35.10 -9.66 40.89
N GLN A 727 33.83 -9.45 41.22
CA GLN A 727 33.40 -8.86 42.49
C GLN A 727 33.70 -9.79 43.68
N LEU A 728 33.47 -11.10 43.55
CA LEU A 728 33.86 -12.09 44.55
C LEU A 728 35.39 -12.15 44.73
N LEU A 729 36.16 -12.07 43.64
CA LEU A 729 37.62 -12.00 43.71
C LEU A 729 38.08 -10.73 44.44
N ASN A 730 37.52 -9.57 44.12
CA ASN A 730 37.85 -8.30 44.76
C ASN A 730 37.47 -8.28 46.26
N ALA A 731 36.29 -8.83 46.61
CA ALA A 731 35.89 -9.03 48.00
C ALA A 731 36.83 -9.99 48.76
N SER A 732 37.38 -11.00 48.11
CA SER A 732 38.40 -11.89 48.70
C SER A 732 39.74 -11.19 48.91
N MET A 733 40.14 -10.27 48.01
CA MET A 733 41.36 -9.47 48.17
C MET A 733 41.23 -8.46 49.31
N GLN A 734 40.07 -7.79 49.45
CA GLN A 734 39.78 -6.91 50.59
C GLN A 734 39.80 -7.65 51.94
N LYS A 735 39.43 -8.94 51.97
CA LYS A 735 39.39 -9.74 53.21
C LYS A 735 40.78 -10.12 53.74
N ASN A 736 41.84 -9.93 52.96
CA ASN A 736 43.21 -10.29 53.30
C ASN A 736 44.08 -9.11 53.79
N MET A 737 43.49 -7.96 54.14
CA MET A 737 44.24 -6.74 54.51
C MET A 737 43.98 -6.20 55.94
N PRO A 738 44.28 -6.96 57.02
CA PRO A 738 44.05 -6.53 58.40
C PRO A 738 45.11 -5.55 58.96
N ASP A 739 46.21 -5.26 58.25
CA ASP A 739 47.31 -4.45 58.79
C ASP A 739 47.06 -2.93 58.76
N VAL A 740 46.11 -2.43 57.96
CA VAL A 740 45.84 -0.98 57.82
C VAL A 740 45.21 -0.41 59.11
N ASP A 741 44.19 -1.06 59.66
CA ASP A 741 43.50 -0.61 60.88
C ASP A 741 44.41 -0.64 62.12
N SER A 742 45.40 -1.56 62.16
CA SER A 742 46.42 -1.64 63.22
C SER A 742 47.38 -0.46 63.20
N ILE A 743 47.64 0.12 62.02
CA ILE A 743 48.52 1.27 61.84
C ILE A 743 47.75 2.58 62.09
N GLN A 744 46.53 2.70 61.56
CA GLN A 744 45.64 3.84 61.78
C GLN A 744 45.48 4.16 63.28
N LYS A 745 45.14 3.13 64.08
CA LYS A 745 44.89 3.27 65.52
C LYS A 745 46.13 3.65 66.33
N LYS A 746 47.32 3.22 65.90
CA LYS A 746 48.61 3.61 66.52
C LYS A 746 49.03 5.03 66.17
N MET A 747 48.62 5.58 65.02
CA MET A 747 48.84 6.98 64.70
C MET A 747 47.93 7.90 65.54
N GLU A 748 46.64 7.54 65.68
CA GLU A 748 45.70 8.32 66.50
C GLU A 748 46.14 8.41 67.98
N GLU A 749 46.69 7.34 68.55
CA GLU A 749 47.28 7.37 69.91
C GLU A 749 48.53 8.25 70.00
N LYS A 750 49.37 8.28 68.95
CA LYS A 750 50.57 9.14 68.87
C LYS A 750 50.21 10.61 68.75
N ASP A 751 49.25 10.96 67.89
CA ASP A 751 48.81 12.34 67.70
C ASP A 751 48.11 12.91 68.93
N LYS A 752 47.36 12.07 69.66
CA LYS A 752 46.77 12.46 70.95
C LYS A 752 47.84 12.78 72.00
N ALA A 753 48.90 11.96 72.08
CA ALA A 753 50.05 12.24 72.96
C ALA A 753 50.84 13.49 72.55
N ILE A 754 50.98 13.76 71.25
CA ILE A 754 51.61 14.97 70.73
C ILE A 754 50.77 16.22 71.04
N SER A 755 49.44 16.14 70.93
CA SER A 755 48.51 17.20 71.31
C SER A 755 48.63 17.58 72.79
N GLU A 756 48.62 16.58 73.68
CA GLU A 756 48.80 16.82 75.12
C GLU A 756 50.18 17.40 75.48
N LEU A 757 51.24 16.97 74.79
CA LEU A 757 52.59 17.54 74.98
C LEU A 757 52.67 18.99 74.49
N ARG A 758 52.04 19.32 73.36
CA ARG A 758 51.96 20.71 72.85
C ARG A 758 51.18 21.60 73.82
N GLN A 759 50.05 21.13 74.37
CA GLN A 759 49.25 21.87 75.35
C GLN A 759 50.02 22.10 76.67
N LYS A 760 50.79 21.11 77.12
CA LYS A 760 51.71 21.23 78.28
C LYS A 760 52.86 22.21 78.01
N PHE A 761 53.36 22.29 76.76
CA PHE A 761 54.39 23.27 76.37
C PHE A 761 53.86 24.70 76.33
N VAL A 762 52.67 24.94 75.75
CA VAL A 762 52.07 26.30 75.69
C VAL A 762 51.82 26.83 77.10
N THR A 763 51.18 26.04 77.96
CA THR A 763 50.90 26.44 79.36
C THR A 763 52.15 26.61 80.23
N ALA A 764 53.25 25.91 79.91
CA ALA A 764 54.56 26.17 80.53
C ALA A 764 55.20 27.47 80.01
N THR A 765 55.06 27.76 78.71
CA THR A 765 55.62 28.96 78.08
C THR A 765 54.92 30.23 78.56
N GLU A 766 53.59 30.21 78.71
CA GLU A 766 52.80 31.31 79.28
C GLU A 766 53.18 31.58 80.74
N ARG A 767 53.39 30.53 81.55
CA ARG A 767 53.89 30.68 82.94
C ARG A 767 55.30 31.26 83.02
N VAL A 768 56.19 30.91 82.09
CA VAL A 768 57.54 31.49 82.01
C VAL A 768 57.47 32.95 81.57
N ALA A 769 56.62 33.31 80.60
CA ALA A 769 56.43 34.70 80.18
C ALA A 769 55.91 35.61 81.31
N MET A 770 54.94 35.15 82.10
CA MET A 770 54.43 35.90 83.26
C MET A 770 55.50 36.08 84.36
N LEU A 771 56.29 35.04 84.64
CA LEU A 771 57.37 35.11 85.65
C LEU A 771 58.58 35.95 85.19
N ILE A 772 58.79 36.16 83.89
CA ILE A 772 59.81 37.08 83.37
C ILE A 772 59.33 38.52 83.54
N ALA A 773 58.09 38.83 83.15
CA ALA A 773 57.51 40.17 83.30
C ALA A 773 57.42 40.65 84.77
N GLU A 774 57.24 39.73 85.73
CA GLU A 774 57.20 40.07 87.16
C GLU A 774 58.61 40.30 87.76
N LYS A 775 59.67 39.80 87.11
CA LYS A 775 61.05 39.87 87.64
C LYS A 775 61.85 41.10 87.18
N GLU A 776 61.45 41.74 86.09
CA GLU A 776 62.13 42.93 85.55
C GLU A 776 61.80 44.24 86.30
N SER A 777 60.87 44.20 87.26
CA SER A 777 60.48 45.35 88.09
C SER A 777 61.20 45.44 89.44
N ASN A 778 62.02 44.45 89.83
CA ASN A 778 62.59 44.41 91.18
C ASN A 778 64.05 43.92 91.29
N VAL A 779 64.92 44.90 91.57
CA VAL A 779 66.11 44.89 92.45
C VAL A 779 67.49 45.05 91.77
N PRO A 780 68.15 46.20 91.95
CA PRO A 780 69.57 46.35 91.66
C PRO A 780 70.41 45.69 92.76
N LYS A 781 70.98 44.51 92.49
CA LYS A 781 71.99 43.84 93.34
C LYS A 781 72.96 42.90 92.61
N VAL A 782 73.09 43.03 91.28
CA VAL A 782 74.01 42.22 90.46
C VAL A 782 75.40 42.89 90.32
N ALA A 783 75.46 44.22 90.36
CA ALA A 783 76.68 45.03 90.22
C ALA A 783 77.74 44.86 91.34
N SER A 784 77.55 43.97 92.32
CA SER A 784 78.57 43.62 93.33
C SER A 784 78.89 42.12 93.41
N LEU A 785 78.38 41.30 92.48
CA LEU A 785 78.72 39.87 92.38
C LEU A 785 79.48 39.53 91.09
N GLU A 786 79.35 40.34 90.04
CA GLU A 786 80.10 40.17 88.79
C GLU A 786 81.62 40.33 88.99
N PHE A 787 82.07 41.22 89.88
CA PHE A 787 83.49 41.37 90.24
C PHE A 787 84.10 40.11 90.89
N SER A 788 83.29 39.31 91.59
CA SER A 788 83.72 38.07 92.25
C SER A 788 83.67 36.86 91.31
N VAL A 789 82.80 36.88 90.31
CA VAL A 789 82.74 35.85 89.24
C VAL A 789 83.91 36.00 88.28
N GLU A 790 84.30 37.24 87.94
CA GLU A 790 85.41 37.49 87.01
C GLU A 790 86.76 37.01 87.56
N LYS A 791 86.97 37.08 88.89
CA LYS A 791 88.16 36.54 89.55
C LYS A 791 88.25 35.00 89.47
N LEU A 792 87.12 34.30 89.61
CA LEU A 792 87.06 32.82 89.51
C LEU A 792 87.08 32.33 88.06
N LYS A 793 86.58 33.12 87.09
CA LYS A 793 86.74 32.86 85.65
C LYS A 793 88.22 32.82 85.25
N LYS A 794 89.05 33.71 85.81
CA LYS A 794 90.48 33.80 85.49
C LYS A 794 91.27 32.56 85.92
N GLU A 795 90.97 31.98 87.08
CA GLU A 795 91.58 30.72 87.55
C GLU A 795 91.05 29.48 86.78
N LEU A 796 89.82 29.54 86.24
CA LEU A 796 89.31 28.47 85.38
C LEU A 796 89.90 28.54 83.95
N LEU A 797 90.22 29.73 83.45
CA LEU A 797 90.88 29.93 82.15
C LEU A 797 92.29 29.31 82.10
N GLU A 798 93.05 29.36 83.20
CA GLU A 798 94.39 28.74 83.25
C GLU A 798 94.33 27.21 83.18
N LYS A 799 93.25 26.58 83.70
CA LYS A 799 93.04 25.13 83.56
C LYS A 799 92.47 24.72 82.20
N THR A 800 91.65 25.55 81.55
CA THR A 800 91.19 25.25 80.18
C THR A 800 92.27 25.51 79.12
N GLY A 801 93.22 26.41 79.37
CA GLY A 801 94.44 26.56 78.54
C GLY A 801 95.28 25.28 78.45
N ALA A 802 95.40 24.53 79.56
CA ALA A 802 96.10 23.24 79.57
C ALA A 802 95.37 22.15 78.73
N HIS A 803 94.03 22.18 78.69
CA HIS A 803 93.25 21.28 77.83
C HIS A 803 93.22 21.72 76.36
N HIS A 804 93.28 23.02 76.07
CA HIS A 804 93.37 23.53 74.70
C HIS A 804 94.68 23.12 74.03
N ASN A 805 95.81 23.22 74.73
CA ASN A 805 97.11 22.73 74.25
C ASN A 805 97.10 21.21 74.00
N ARG A 806 96.40 20.43 74.84
CA ARG A 806 96.26 18.97 74.66
C ARG A 806 95.37 18.60 73.47
N ILE A 807 94.38 19.43 73.14
CA ILE A 807 93.54 19.27 71.95
C ILE A 807 94.31 19.69 70.68
N SER A 808 95.16 20.73 70.74
CA SER A 808 96.07 21.08 69.64
C SER A 808 97.08 19.96 69.35
N GLU A 809 97.73 19.39 70.37
CA GLU A 809 98.64 18.22 70.20
C GLU A 809 97.96 17.00 69.55
N LEU A 810 96.66 16.82 69.76
CA LEU A 810 95.89 15.73 69.16
C LEU A 810 95.43 16.07 67.74
N LEU A 811 95.04 17.33 67.47
CA LEU A 811 94.72 17.81 66.12
C LEU A 811 95.94 17.83 65.20
N ASP A 812 97.13 18.17 65.70
CA ASP A 812 98.36 18.14 64.89
C ASP A 812 98.81 16.69 64.61
N LYS A 813 98.51 15.73 65.50
CA LYS A 813 98.68 14.29 65.23
C LYS A 813 97.65 13.74 64.25
N VAL A 814 96.40 14.21 64.30
CA VAL A 814 95.37 13.87 63.31
C VAL A 814 95.76 14.43 61.95
N LYS A 815 96.16 15.71 61.84
CA LYS A 815 96.69 16.31 60.60
C LYS A 815 97.95 15.60 60.07
N ALA A 816 98.83 15.12 60.95
CA ALA A 816 99.97 14.29 60.53
C ALA A 816 99.52 12.92 59.98
N SER A 817 98.48 12.30 60.56
CA SER A 817 97.89 11.06 60.02
C SER A 817 97.10 11.28 58.73
N GLU A 818 96.41 12.42 58.59
CA GLU A 818 95.71 12.82 57.37
C GLU A 818 96.70 13.16 56.25
N SER A 819 97.80 13.86 56.54
CA SER A 819 98.87 14.08 55.56
C SER A 819 99.58 12.78 55.15
N SER A 820 99.68 11.80 56.07
CA SER A 820 100.16 10.45 55.77
C SER A 820 99.17 9.67 54.90
N MET A 821 97.87 9.81 55.15
CA MET A 821 96.80 9.15 54.39
C MET A 821 96.55 9.80 53.03
N GLN A 822 96.73 11.12 52.91
CA GLN A 822 96.68 11.87 51.66
C GLN A 822 97.90 11.54 50.79
N LYS A 823 99.10 11.39 51.38
CA LYS A 823 100.26 10.80 50.67
C LYS A 823 100.04 9.33 50.28
N ALA A 824 99.28 8.56 51.05
CA ALA A 824 98.89 7.19 50.65
C ALA A 824 97.82 7.19 49.54
N SER A 825 96.98 8.22 49.43
CA SER A 825 96.09 8.45 48.29
C SER A 825 96.88 8.88 47.06
N GLU A 826 97.73 9.89 47.17
CA GLU A 826 98.58 10.37 46.07
C GLU A 826 99.56 9.29 45.59
N LEU A 827 100.06 8.42 46.48
CA LEU A 827 100.81 7.23 46.08
C LEU A 827 99.93 6.19 45.38
N LYS A 828 98.67 6.00 45.79
CA LYS A 828 97.72 5.17 45.04
C LYS A 828 97.34 5.77 43.70
N ASP A 829 97.19 7.09 43.59
CA ASP A 829 96.85 7.78 42.34
C ASP A 829 98.07 7.85 41.40
N LEU A 830 99.29 7.86 41.93
CA LEU A 830 100.54 7.64 41.18
C LEU A 830 100.78 6.17 40.82
N GLU A 831 100.34 5.21 41.65
CA GLU A 831 100.36 3.78 41.33
C GLU A 831 99.27 3.45 40.30
N ILE A 832 98.10 4.10 40.36
CA ILE A 832 97.03 4.04 39.36
C ILE A 832 97.49 4.75 38.08
N GLN A 833 98.10 5.95 38.12
CA GLN A 833 98.69 6.54 36.91
C GLN A 833 99.84 5.69 36.35
N LYS A 834 100.65 5.02 37.18
CA LYS A 834 101.63 4.06 36.69
C LYS A 834 100.96 2.86 36.07
N LEU A 835 99.98 2.26 36.72
CA LEU A 835 99.19 1.14 36.20
C LEU A 835 98.32 1.53 35.01
N GLU A 836 97.94 2.79 34.83
CA GLU A 836 97.18 3.31 33.68
C GLU A 836 98.10 3.66 32.52
N ASN A 837 99.30 4.19 32.77
CA ASN A 837 100.34 4.36 31.75
C ASN A 837 100.99 3.03 31.39
N GLU A 838 101.10 2.09 32.33
CA GLU A 838 101.55 0.73 32.12
C GLU A 838 100.44 -0.11 31.52
N VAL A 839 99.16 0.10 31.83
CA VAL A 839 98.03 -0.46 31.06
C VAL A 839 97.95 0.19 29.69
N GLN A 840 98.16 1.50 29.49
CA GLN A 840 98.17 2.10 28.15
C GLN A 840 99.37 1.63 27.33
N LYS A 841 100.55 1.51 27.94
CA LYS A 841 101.74 0.93 27.31
C LYS A 841 101.53 -0.55 27.03
N LEU A 842 101.02 -1.34 27.99
CA LEU A 842 100.58 -2.72 27.79
C LEU A 842 99.34 -2.83 26.90
N THR A 843 98.61 -1.76 26.59
CA THR A 843 97.48 -1.75 25.64
C THR A 843 97.96 -1.40 24.25
N MET A 844 98.99 -0.57 24.09
CA MET A 844 99.74 -0.43 22.83
C MET A 844 100.58 -1.66 22.54
N ASP A 845 101.27 -2.21 23.54
CA ASP A 845 102.02 -3.45 23.45
C ASP A 845 101.06 -4.64 23.31
N LYS A 846 99.84 -4.61 23.89
CA LYS A 846 98.76 -5.57 23.58
C LYS A 846 98.13 -5.33 22.22
N LEU A 847 98.06 -4.12 21.67
CA LEU A 847 97.55 -3.91 20.30
C LEU A 847 98.59 -4.39 19.26
N ASN A 848 99.87 -4.15 19.53
CA ASN A 848 100.99 -4.69 18.75
C ASN A 848 101.13 -6.22 18.94
N MET A 849 100.96 -6.73 20.16
CA MET A 849 100.90 -8.17 20.42
C MET A 849 99.58 -8.79 19.98
N GLU A 850 98.46 -8.09 19.84
CA GLU A 850 97.21 -8.65 19.27
C GLU A 850 97.35 -8.77 17.75
N LEU A 851 98.14 -7.90 17.11
CA LEU A 851 98.62 -8.09 15.74
C LEU A 851 99.63 -9.25 15.61
N GLU A 852 100.40 -9.57 16.66
CA GLU A 852 101.40 -10.65 16.68
C GLU A 852 100.83 -12.01 17.15
N ILE A 853 99.81 -12.00 18.03
CA ILE A 853 99.08 -13.16 18.58
C ILE A 853 97.98 -13.61 17.62
N ALA A 854 97.38 -12.69 16.84
CA ALA A 854 96.60 -13.07 15.65
C ALA A 854 97.44 -13.82 14.59
N GLN A 855 98.77 -13.84 14.73
CA GLN A 855 99.69 -14.61 13.88
C GLN A 855 100.37 -15.81 14.58
N LEU A 856 100.32 -15.90 15.92
CA LEU A 856 101.02 -16.93 16.71
C LEU A 856 100.14 -17.91 17.51
N ARG A 857 98.88 -18.04 17.08
CA ARG A 857 98.09 -19.30 17.08
C ARG A 857 97.56 -19.81 18.43
N SER A 858 96.71 -20.84 18.28
CA SER A 858 96.65 -22.10 19.05
C SER A 858 96.83 -22.10 20.58
N ASP A 859 95.93 -22.86 21.19
CA ASP A 859 96.02 -23.45 22.53
C ASP A 859 95.63 -22.47 23.65
N GLU A 860 94.33 -22.44 23.98
CA GLU A 860 93.65 -23.36 24.92
C GLU A 860 93.78 -22.87 26.37
N SER A 861 92.67 -22.39 26.94
CA SER A 861 91.93 -23.13 27.99
C SER A 861 92.31 -22.66 29.41
N ALA A 862 91.46 -22.75 30.44
CA ALA A 862 90.01 -22.95 30.55
C ALA A 862 89.55 -22.59 32.00
N SER A 863 88.23 -22.67 32.25
CA SER A 863 87.55 -22.72 33.55
C SER A 863 87.55 -21.43 34.41
N GLU A 864 86.40 -20.84 34.79
CA GLU A 864 85.34 -21.32 35.73
C GLU A 864 85.81 -21.31 37.21
N THR A 865 85.06 -21.08 38.30
CA THR A 865 83.65 -20.69 38.66
C THR A 865 83.66 -20.35 40.19
N SER A 866 82.69 -19.70 40.86
CA SER A 866 81.60 -18.74 40.53
C SER A 866 80.90 -18.28 41.83
N GLU A 867 80.32 -17.06 41.86
CA GLU A 867 79.16 -16.65 42.72
C GLU A 867 79.31 -16.62 44.29
N PRO A 868 78.36 -16.05 45.07
CA PRO A 868 77.38 -14.95 44.81
C PRO A 868 77.16 -13.94 45.99
N MET A 869 76.26 -12.94 45.78
CA MET A 869 75.57 -12.07 46.77
C MET A 869 76.44 -11.14 47.67
N ALA A 870 76.02 -9.99 48.22
CA ALA A 870 75.06 -8.90 47.91
C ALA A 870 75.41 -7.73 48.91
N ASN A 871 74.76 -6.55 49.03
CA ASN A 871 73.55 -5.95 48.45
C ASN A 871 73.58 -4.39 48.61
N ASN A 872 72.69 -3.68 47.90
CA ASN A 872 72.09 -2.37 48.22
C ASN A 872 72.92 -1.06 48.30
N ASN A 873 72.39 -0.05 47.57
CA ASN A 873 72.25 1.37 47.94
C ASN A 873 73.46 2.33 47.96
N ASN A 874 73.34 3.62 47.56
CA ASN A 874 72.37 4.30 46.68
C ASN A 874 72.89 5.73 46.36
N VAL A 875 72.45 6.36 45.25
CA VAL A 875 72.51 7.81 44.87
C VAL A 875 73.79 8.63 45.24
N LYS A 876 74.51 9.32 44.34
CA LYS A 876 74.04 10.32 43.36
C LYS A 876 75.08 10.60 42.26
N SER A 877 74.81 10.12 41.05
CA SER A 877 75.44 10.59 39.79
C SER A 877 74.39 10.76 38.68
N LYS A 878 73.15 11.08 39.07
CA LYS A 878 71.99 11.18 38.17
C LYS A 878 72.15 12.24 37.08
N ASP A 879 72.94 13.28 37.32
CA ASP A 879 72.99 14.44 36.42
C ASP A 879 73.85 14.17 35.17
N LYS A 880 74.83 13.27 35.23
CA LYS A 880 75.66 12.95 34.05
C LYS A 880 74.93 12.04 33.04
N LEU A 881 74.26 11.00 33.52
CA LEU A 881 73.44 10.12 32.67
C LEU A 881 72.15 10.79 32.17
N PHE A 882 71.58 11.74 32.92
CA PHE A 882 70.45 12.54 32.44
C PHE A 882 70.85 13.47 31.29
N LEU A 883 71.97 14.18 31.40
CA LEU A 883 72.48 15.02 30.30
C LEU A 883 72.83 14.19 29.06
N GLU A 884 73.49 13.03 29.22
CA GLU A 884 73.92 12.20 28.09
C GLU A 884 72.73 11.55 27.34
N SER A 885 71.69 11.14 28.08
CA SER A 885 70.41 10.68 27.51
C SER A 885 69.61 11.82 26.86
N GLN A 886 69.57 13.01 27.48
CA GLN A 886 68.87 14.18 26.93
C GLN A 886 69.56 14.70 25.65
N VAL A 887 70.89 14.60 25.55
CA VAL A 887 71.66 14.88 24.32
C VAL A 887 71.38 13.83 23.24
N GLN A 888 71.28 12.53 23.56
CA GLN A 888 70.85 11.53 22.57
C GLN A 888 69.41 11.75 22.07
N PHE A 889 68.48 12.11 22.96
CA PHE A 889 67.10 12.42 22.59
C PHE A 889 67.00 13.68 21.70
N LEU A 890 67.72 14.74 22.06
CA LEU A 890 67.78 15.96 21.25
C LEU A 890 68.46 15.71 19.90
N ASN A 891 69.54 14.93 19.84
CA ASN A 891 70.18 14.59 18.56
C ASN A 891 69.28 13.72 17.67
N SER A 892 68.45 12.84 18.26
CA SER A 892 67.42 12.08 17.54
C SER A 892 66.31 12.98 16.98
N ILE A 893 65.82 13.95 17.77
CA ILE A 893 64.83 14.94 17.32
C ILE A 893 65.42 15.90 16.29
N ILE A 894 66.67 16.32 16.44
CA ILE A 894 67.37 17.17 15.48
C ILE A 894 67.59 16.41 14.16
N ALA A 895 67.88 15.10 14.21
CA ALA A 895 67.95 14.25 13.03
C ALA A 895 66.57 14.11 12.36
N ASP A 896 65.50 13.81 13.10
CA ASP A 896 64.14 13.69 12.54
C ASP A 896 63.60 15.04 12.02
N MET A 897 63.90 16.16 12.69
CA MET A 897 63.60 17.49 12.18
C MET A 897 64.41 17.82 10.92
N LYS A 898 65.72 17.53 10.87
CA LYS A 898 66.55 17.72 9.66
C LYS A 898 66.10 16.81 8.51
N GLN A 899 65.61 15.61 8.82
CA GLN A 899 65.06 14.66 7.84
C GLN A 899 63.69 15.14 7.33
N LYS A 900 62.81 15.64 8.20
CA LYS A 900 61.55 16.30 7.80
C LYS A 900 61.80 17.60 7.02
N GLU A 901 62.78 18.40 7.41
CA GLU A 901 63.26 19.60 6.69
C GLU A 901 63.98 19.23 5.38
N TYR A 902 64.46 17.99 5.22
CA TYR A 902 64.90 17.49 3.91
C TYR A 902 63.70 17.07 3.05
N VAL A 903 62.80 16.23 3.57
CA VAL A 903 61.66 15.67 2.85
C VAL A 903 60.57 16.68 2.49
N LEU A 904 60.12 17.54 3.43
CA LEU A 904 59.11 18.59 3.17
C LEU A 904 59.57 19.59 2.12
N GLN A 905 60.87 19.81 2.13
CA GLN A 905 61.55 20.73 1.26
C GLN A 905 61.61 19.93 -0.10
N THR A 906 62.19 18.72 -0.23
CA THR A 906 62.29 17.96 -1.52
C THR A 906 60.94 17.64 -2.19
N LYS A 907 59.84 17.50 -1.44
CA LYS A 907 58.49 17.19 -1.96
C LYS A 907 57.85 18.31 -2.80
N VAL A 908 58.62 19.30 -3.23
CA VAL A 908 58.15 20.53 -3.89
C VAL A 908 58.93 20.86 -5.14
N ASP A 909 60.23 20.55 -5.19
CA ASP A 909 60.93 20.42 -6.47
C ASP A 909 60.07 19.59 -7.45
N ALA A 910 59.40 18.57 -6.92
CA ALA A 910 58.47 17.68 -7.61
C ALA A 910 57.03 18.23 -7.82
N LEU A 911 56.68 19.43 -7.35
CA LEU A 911 55.33 20.04 -7.50
C LEU A 911 55.33 21.37 -8.26
N GLU A 912 56.35 22.24 -8.10
CA GLU A 912 56.39 23.55 -8.80
C GLU A 912 57.05 23.48 -10.21
N GLY A 913 57.53 22.30 -10.65
CA GLY A 913 58.26 22.14 -11.92
C GLY A 913 57.81 20.97 -12.80
N GLY A 914 56.95 21.23 -13.79
CA GLY A 914 56.58 20.27 -14.83
C GLY A 914 57.66 20.06 -15.90
N ASN A 915 58.82 19.51 -15.53
CA ASN A 915 59.80 18.96 -16.49
C ASN A 915 60.81 18.02 -15.79
N PHE A 916 61.15 16.89 -16.41
CA PHE A 916 62.34 16.11 -15.99
C PHE A 916 63.56 16.63 -16.76
N ASN A 917 64.44 17.35 -16.06
CA ASN A 917 65.86 17.39 -16.39
C ASN A 917 66.64 17.11 -15.09
N PRO A 918 67.55 16.12 -15.02
CA PRO A 918 67.82 15.42 -13.78
C PRO A 918 69.05 15.95 -13.04
N GLU A 919 69.02 17.20 -12.54
CA GLU A 919 70.10 17.70 -11.64
C GLU A 919 69.65 18.92 -10.81
N PHE A 920 69.84 18.83 -9.47
CA PHE A 920 69.62 19.84 -8.40
C PHE A 920 68.15 20.27 -8.12
N ASN A 921 67.50 19.81 -7.02
CA ASN A 921 67.57 20.35 -5.63
C ASN A 921 67.32 21.88 -5.48
N ILE A 922 66.13 22.32 -5.00
CA ILE A 922 65.84 23.14 -3.78
C ILE A 922 64.32 23.54 -3.69
N LYS A 923 63.48 22.60 -3.28
CA LYS A 923 62.70 22.51 -2.04
C LYS A 923 61.65 23.62 -1.56
N ILE A 924 60.49 23.24 -0.93
CA ILE A 924 59.32 23.99 -0.26
C ILE A 924 58.36 24.82 -1.17
N LYS A 925 57.01 24.64 -1.31
CA LYS A 925 55.83 24.34 -0.42
C LYS A 925 54.82 23.24 -0.96
N LYS A 926 53.80 22.81 -0.17
CA LYS A 926 52.71 21.86 -0.56
C LYS A 926 51.50 22.57 -1.24
N GLU A 927 50.76 21.87 -2.11
CA GLU A 927 49.39 22.27 -2.51
C GLU A 927 48.36 22.11 -1.37
N PRO A 928 47.20 22.80 -1.43
CA PRO A 928 46.38 23.09 -0.26
C PRO A 928 45.63 21.88 0.31
N ALA A 929 45.36 21.90 1.62
CA ALA A 929 44.23 21.15 2.14
C ALA A 929 42.93 21.65 1.47
N PRO A 930 41.91 20.80 1.27
CA PRO A 930 40.62 21.24 0.75
C PRO A 930 40.11 22.45 1.54
N ARG A 931 39.78 23.53 0.84
CA ARG A 931 39.26 24.74 1.47
C ARG A 931 37.91 24.42 2.10
N LEU A 932 37.84 24.44 3.44
CA LEU A 932 36.58 24.26 4.15
C LEU A 932 35.65 25.42 3.80
N TYR A 933 34.58 25.13 3.08
CA TYR A 933 33.58 26.11 2.70
C TYR A 933 32.32 25.82 3.50
N CYS A 934 31.81 26.85 4.18
CA CYS A 934 30.59 26.72 4.95
C CYS A 934 29.40 27.27 4.16
N ASP A 935 28.52 26.38 3.71
CA ASP A 935 27.33 26.70 2.91
C ASP A 935 26.33 27.63 3.65
N ILE A 936 26.43 27.72 4.98
CA ILE A 936 25.52 28.47 5.86
C ILE A 936 25.96 29.93 6.06
N CYS A 937 27.25 30.25 5.89
CA CYS A 937 27.77 31.62 6.04
C CYS A 937 28.54 32.16 4.82
N GLU A 938 28.80 31.32 3.81
CA GLU A 938 29.56 31.62 2.58
C GLU A 938 31.05 31.99 2.83
N GLU A 939 31.58 31.70 4.02
CA GLU A 939 32.98 31.97 4.38
C GLU A 939 33.88 30.74 4.10
N PHE A 940 35.10 31.00 3.62
CA PHE A 940 36.10 29.96 3.29
C PHE A 940 37.19 29.86 4.37
N ASP A 941 37.70 28.64 4.55
CA ASP A 941 38.84 28.22 5.38
C ASP A 941 38.67 28.36 6.91
N ALA A 942 37.47 28.69 7.40
CA ALA A 942 37.22 28.91 8.83
C ALA A 942 36.73 27.66 9.59
N HIS A 943 35.76 26.93 9.03
CA HIS A 943 35.10 25.74 9.60
C HIS A 943 34.35 24.99 8.50
N ASP A 944 33.97 23.73 8.75
CA ASP A 944 33.10 22.95 7.85
C ASP A 944 31.61 23.22 8.14
N THR A 945 30.72 22.84 7.22
CA THR A 945 29.29 23.18 7.25
C THR A 945 28.52 22.63 8.47
N GLU A 946 29.03 21.62 9.17
CA GLU A 946 28.43 21.10 10.42
C GLU A 946 28.90 21.81 11.71
N ASP A 947 30.03 22.53 11.65
CA ASP A 947 30.61 23.28 12.78
C ASP A 947 30.26 24.78 12.74
N CYS A 948 29.26 25.17 11.95
CA CYS A 948 29.00 26.58 11.66
C CYS A 948 28.44 27.36 12.87
N PRO A 949 29.11 28.44 13.35
CA PRO A 949 28.61 29.23 14.46
C PRO A 949 27.23 29.87 14.22
N ARG A 950 26.84 30.08 12.96
CA ARG A 950 25.51 30.60 12.60
C ARG A 950 24.39 29.58 12.69
N GLN A 951 24.70 28.29 12.55
CA GLN A 951 23.74 27.19 12.64
C GLN A 951 23.06 27.17 14.02
N ASN A 952 23.79 27.61 15.06
CA ASN A 952 23.31 27.71 16.43
C ASN A 952 23.35 29.14 17.02
N THR A 953 23.04 30.17 16.22
CA THR A 953 22.62 31.50 16.74
C THR A 953 21.26 31.93 16.19
N ASP A 954 20.35 32.39 17.05
CA ASP A 954 19.04 32.93 16.65
C ASP A 954 19.10 34.43 16.38
N SER A 955 18.11 34.85 15.60
CA SER A 955 17.65 36.23 15.48
C SER A 955 18.51 37.21 14.65
N PRO A 956 17.89 38.27 14.09
CA PRO A 956 18.28 38.74 12.75
C PRO A 956 18.79 40.19 12.72
N THR A 957 19.70 40.56 11.80
CA THR A 957 19.79 41.97 11.35
C THR A 957 20.44 42.24 9.97
N LYS A 958 19.59 42.68 9.03
CA LYS A 958 19.79 43.69 7.96
C LYS A 958 20.69 43.41 6.73
N PRO A 959 20.36 44.03 5.57
CA PRO A 959 20.88 43.64 4.26
C PRO A 959 22.07 44.49 3.78
N GLN A 960 22.90 43.92 2.89
CA GLN A 960 23.81 44.68 2.04
C GLN A 960 23.42 44.58 0.57
N THR A 961 23.29 45.74 -0.08
CA THR A 961 22.91 45.92 -1.48
C THR A 961 24.03 45.49 -2.43
N ARG A 962 23.74 44.56 -3.35
CA ARG A 962 24.67 44.14 -4.42
C ARG A 962 24.55 45.09 -5.62
N VAL A 963 25.65 45.71 -6.04
CA VAL A 963 25.72 46.51 -7.28
C VAL A 963 26.07 45.57 -8.44
N VAL A 964 25.30 45.62 -9.52
CA VAL A 964 25.48 44.77 -10.70
C VAL A 964 26.28 45.54 -11.77
N PRO A 965 27.34 44.97 -12.38
CA PRO A 965 28.08 45.62 -13.46
C PRO A 965 27.27 45.63 -14.77
N PRO A 966 27.49 46.61 -15.67
CA PRO A 966 26.71 46.75 -16.90
C PRO A 966 26.93 45.60 -17.89
N PRO A 967 25.90 45.22 -18.69
CA PRO A 967 25.95 44.11 -19.62
C PRO A 967 26.92 44.37 -20.80
N ARG A 968 27.46 43.31 -21.39
CA ARG A 968 28.28 43.41 -22.61
C ARG A 968 27.39 43.61 -23.85
N PRO A 969 27.80 44.47 -24.80
CA PRO A 969 27.07 44.64 -26.06
C PRO A 969 27.10 43.35 -26.89
N TYR A 970 25.96 43.04 -27.50
CA TYR A 970 25.73 41.87 -28.33
C TYR A 970 25.13 42.31 -29.67
N CYS A 971 25.59 41.69 -30.75
CA CYS A 971 25.09 41.94 -32.09
C CYS A 971 24.17 40.80 -32.52
N GLU A 972 22.91 41.13 -32.79
CA GLU A 972 21.89 40.18 -33.25
C GLU A 972 22.01 39.86 -34.75
N ILE A 973 22.78 40.64 -35.52
CA ILE A 973 22.97 40.42 -36.97
C ILE A 973 23.99 39.30 -37.24
N CYS A 974 25.05 39.20 -36.43
CA CYS A 974 26.09 38.18 -36.56
C CYS A 974 26.26 37.30 -35.30
N GLU A 975 25.33 37.39 -34.36
CA GLU A 975 25.21 36.55 -33.15
C GLU A 975 26.46 36.49 -32.25
N VAL A 976 27.27 37.55 -32.20
CA VAL A 976 28.48 37.62 -31.36
C VAL A 976 28.51 38.81 -30.40
N PHE A 977 29.13 38.59 -29.24
CA PHE A 977 29.37 39.62 -28.23
C PHE A 977 30.61 40.46 -28.59
N GLY A 978 30.49 41.79 -28.52
CA GLY A 978 31.62 42.71 -28.73
C GLY A 978 31.26 44.04 -29.40
N HIS A 979 30.14 44.09 -30.11
CA HIS A 979 29.53 45.31 -30.67
C HIS A 979 28.01 45.19 -30.60
N GLU A 980 27.29 46.29 -30.83
CA GLU A 980 25.82 46.30 -30.96
C GLU A 980 25.44 46.21 -32.44
N SER A 981 24.22 45.74 -32.72
CA SER A 981 23.71 45.48 -34.09
C SER A 981 23.83 46.67 -35.05
N GLU A 982 23.81 47.91 -34.55
CA GLU A 982 23.93 49.13 -35.38
C GLU A 982 25.33 49.33 -35.99
N ASN A 983 26.36 48.66 -35.44
CA ASN A 983 27.76 48.79 -35.87
C ASN A 983 28.30 47.47 -36.50
N CYS A 984 27.44 46.69 -37.14
CA CYS A 984 27.82 45.44 -37.79
C CYS A 984 28.26 45.67 -39.24
N ASP A 985 29.51 45.39 -39.59
CA ASP A 985 30.09 45.55 -40.94
C ASP A 985 29.62 44.48 -41.96
N ALA A 986 28.44 43.89 -41.77
CA ALA A 986 27.84 42.92 -42.67
C ALA A 986 26.79 43.58 -43.59
N GLU A 987 27.24 44.02 -44.78
CA GLU A 987 26.36 44.31 -45.95
C GLU A 987 25.83 43.02 -46.61
#